data_AF-A0A0F9LQB8-F1
#
_entry.id   AF-A0A0F9LQB8-F1
#
_cell.length_a   1.000
_cell.length_b   1.000
_cell.length_c   1.000
_cell.angle_alpha   90.00
_cell.angle_beta   90.00
_cell.angle_gamma   90.00
#
_symmetry.space_group_name_H-M   'P 1'
#
loop_
_entity.id
_entity.type
_entity.pdbx_description
1 polymer ?
#
loop_
_entity_poly.entity_id
_entity_poly.type
_entity_poly.pdbx_seq_one_letter_code
_entity_poly.pdbx_strand_id
1 'polypeptide(L)'
;MGLLAKAFSFSPRSFENPATSFSNPAQWLVDWASGGGLSASGMSVTQNTAIQLGAVWCATRVLAEAVASLPLAIYERQQPRGRRKAIEHDLMEVVHNEWNPDLSSFFGRECMQAKTVLHGNAYAFIRRDRMGRARELWPLLEHKVKARRLKGRLVYDVRAENGTNEGPVAASEILHIPGLSFNGLEGRSVIGAAREAIGLGLAAQKYGATLFSRGGRIPGVIETSLTNLNADLRKNIKERWHSTVGGTENWHEPAILPKGWTWKEIGIKPEDGQFLQTRKFQVSEIARWFKVPPHLLYDLERATFSNIEQQSLEFIVHSLRPWLVRWEQEMNRKLLSREERTRFFVEFNIDGLLRGDAAARGQFYSLGRQWGWLSANDVLDMENRPEIGDQGDIYLTPFNMMDSEDLAGNGAKAPPVRSVGLRGGNVVLLGRNPDGNYELRELPLEPRAPEPRDVREAGTRGLRGLRLRRKIKAAQRAVIEDRAQGIIKQEIALVEAELKKTLRSAAPNRRDLKSLRIAIDEIYREHAGWASKRMRPVIRNYAELIAAAMEDELGIGTNSRQIDPQVDRFVEDYIRQFGVREASESRLQLQALMEEGDEEQVSESIRQRLTEWNEKRPGKIATREATQAMAAIAKVAMIAAGVTVFRWMANAAACPFCESLDGQVAGVQQNFVNAGQGVDGGEGTDGPLTPSDNIGHPPLHSGCECDIVAG
;
A
#
# COMPACT_ATOMS: atom_id res chain seq x y z
N MET A 1 68.83 17.58 37.19
CA MET A 1 68.45 16.23 37.66
C MET A 1 67.59 16.35 38.93
N GLY A 2 66.36 16.87 38.98
CA GLY A 2 65.38 17.23 37.96
C GLY A 2 64.74 16.01 37.30
N LEU A 3 63.83 15.28 37.99
CA LEU A 3 62.65 14.57 37.42
C LEU A 3 61.93 13.52 38.30
N LEU A 4 62.35 13.19 39.54
CA LEU A 4 61.88 11.93 40.17
C LEU A 4 61.05 12.00 41.48
N ALA A 5 60.54 13.15 41.91
CA ALA A 5 59.85 13.23 43.23
C ALA A 5 58.45 13.88 43.21
N LYS A 6 57.70 13.77 42.10
CA LYS A 6 56.30 14.29 42.02
C LYS A 6 55.25 13.26 41.55
N ALA A 7 55.54 11.97 41.66
CA ALA A 7 54.67 10.91 41.13
C ALA A 7 53.77 10.21 42.18
N PHE A 8 53.88 10.50 43.48
CA PHE A 8 53.07 9.84 44.50
C PHE A 8 52.56 10.81 45.58
N SER A 9 51.45 11.47 45.27
CA SER A 9 50.53 11.98 46.30
C SER A 9 49.10 11.66 45.87
N PHE A 10 48.54 10.61 46.47
CA PHE A 10 47.11 10.31 46.39
C PHE A 10 46.33 11.44 47.07
N SER A 11 45.68 12.29 46.28
CA SER A 11 44.59 13.13 46.77
C SER A 11 43.31 12.30 46.69
N PRO A 12 42.57 12.08 47.80
CA PRO A 12 41.19 11.62 47.68
C PRO A 12 40.45 12.71 46.89
N ARG A 13 39.91 12.36 45.71
CA ARG A 13 39.06 13.28 44.97
C ARG A 13 37.78 13.44 45.79
N SER A 14 37.54 14.64 46.33
CA SER A 14 36.25 14.97 46.93
C SER A 14 35.16 14.78 45.87
N PHE A 15 33.99 14.31 46.31
CA PHE A 15 32.79 14.17 45.47
C PHE A 15 32.20 15.53 45.04
N GLU A 16 32.76 16.65 45.51
CA GLU A 16 32.30 18.00 45.22
C GLU A 16 33.11 18.60 44.08
N ASN A 17 32.50 18.69 42.91
CA ASN A 17 32.91 19.64 41.88
C ASN A 17 32.26 21.00 42.22
N PRO A 18 33.00 22.05 42.61
CA PRO A 18 32.43 23.34 42.99
C PRO A 18 31.78 24.11 41.82
N ALA A 19 31.77 23.56 40.60
CA ALA A 19 31.10 24.14 39.45
C ALA A 19 29.58 23.83 39.38
N THR A 20 29.04 22.94 40.21
CA THR A 20 27.65 22.46 40.09
C THR A 20 26.97 22.35 41.45
N SER A 21 25.97 23.20 41.69
CA SER A 21 25.14 23.18 42.89
C SER A 21 24.16 21.98 42.89
N PHE A 22 23.84 21.41 44.05
CA PHE A 22 22.74 20.44 44.20
C PHE A 22 21.36 21.00 43.82
N SER A 23 21.20 22.33 43.83
CA SER A 23 19.99 22.99 43.34
C SER A 23 19.94 23.15 41.81
N ASN A 24 21.07 22.94 41.12
CA ASN A 24 21.16 22.93 39.65
C ASN A 24 22.24 21.93 39.18
N PRO A 25 21.97 20.62 39.33
CA PRO A 25 22.93 19.57 38.99
C PRO A 25 23.28 19.60 37.49
N ALA A 26 24.54 19.32 37.15
CA ALA A 26 24.96 19.24 35.75
C ALA A 26 24.14 18.21 34.99
N GLN A 27 23.83 18.50 33.72
CA GLN A 27 23.03 17.63 32.86
C GLN A 27 23.55 16.19 32.82
N TRP A 28 24.88 15.98 32.79
CA TRP A 28 25.48 14.64 32.82
C TRP A 28 25.23 13.86 34.12
N LEU A 29 25.12 14.55 35.27
CA LEU A 29 24.85 13.96 36.58
C LEU A 29 23.36 13.60 36.70
N VAL A 30 22.49 14.45 36.16
CA VAL A 30 21.05 14.18 36.06
C VAL A 30 20.80 13.00 35.12
N ASP A 31 21.38 13.03 33.91
CA ASP A 31 21.28 11.96 32.91
C ASP A 31 21.82 10.61 33.44
N TRP A 32 22.83 10.64 34.32
CA TRP A 32 23.36 9.46 35.02
C TRP A 32 22.40 8.97 36.13
N ALA A 33 21.84 9.88 36.94
CA ALA A 33 20.92 9.54 38.02
C ALA A 33 19.53 9.11 37.54
N SER A 34 19.05 9.62 36.41
CA SER A 34 17.74 9.28 35.81
C SER A 34 17.77 8.08 34.85
N GLY A 35 18.93 7.43 34.71
CA GLY A 35 19.11 6.24 33.87
C GLY A 35 18.97 6.48 32.36
N GLY A 36 18.94 7.74 31.94
CA GLY A 36 18.65 8.20 30.57
C GLY A 36 18.61 9.72 30.51
N GLY A 37 18.90 10.28 29.33
CA GLY A 37 18.91 11.73 29.15
C GLY A 37 17.52 12.33 29.30
N LEU A 38 17.39 13.41 30.06
CA LEU A 38 16.14 14.17 30.12
C LEU A 38 15.87 14.82 28.76
N SER A 39 14.63 14.73 28.28
CA SER A 39 14.13 15.58 27.19
C SER A 39 13.83 16.99 27.70
N ALA A 40 13.74 17.96 26.79
CA ALA A 40 13.28 19.32 27.10
C ALA A 40 11.84 19.34 27.66
N SER A 41 11.04 18.31 27.38
CA SER A 41 9.72 18.10 28.01
C SER A 41 9.77 17.61 29.46
N GLY A 42 10.97 17.35 30.01
CA GLY A 42 11.17 16.87 31.38
C GLY A 42 10.93 15.37 31.58
N MET A 43 10.78 14.59 30.50
CA MET A 43 10.62 13.14 30.56
C MET A 43 11.99 12.45 30.48
N SER A 44 12.20 11.41 31.31
CA SER A 44 13.39 10.55 31.17
C SER A 44 13.20 9.58 30.01
N VAL A 45 14.06 9.70 29.00
CA VAL A 45 14.00 8.88 27.78
C VAL A 45 15.13 7.86 27.79
N THR A 46 14.72 6.61 27.90
CA THR A 46 15.55 5.40 27.87
C THR A 46 14.94 4.44 26.85
N GLN A 47 15.65 3.36 26.51
CA GLN A 47 15.08 2.32 25.64
C GLN A 47 13.83 1.69 26.28
N ASN A 48 13.84 1.48 27.60
CA ASN A 48 12.72 0.93 28.34
C ASN A 48 11.51 1.87 28.37
N THR A 49 11.72 3.18 28.60
CA THR A 49 10.61 4.15 28.59
C THR A 49 10.14 4.44 27.18
N ALA A 50 11.02 4.44 26.18
CA ALA A 50 10.66 4.67 24.79
C ALA A 50 9.76 3.55 24.23
N ILE A 51 10.04 2.28 24.56
CA ILE A 51 9.21 1.14 24.14
C ILE A 51 7.76 1.25 24.67
N GLN A 52 7.53 1.96 25.77
CA GLN A 52 6.16 2.18 26.28
C GLN A 52 5.29 3.02 25.32
N LEU A 53 5.89 3.73 24.36
CA LEU A 53 5.15 4.33 23.25
C LEU A 53 4.83 3.26 22.19
N GLY A 54 3.54 3.06 21.93
CA GLY A 54 3.07 2.05 20.97
C GLY A 54 3.69 2.19 19.57
N ALA A 55 3.93 3.41 19.10
CA ALA A 55 4.59 3.65 17.81
C ALA A 55 6.06 3.20 17.79
N VAL A 56 6.81 3.38 18.89
CA VAL A 56 8.20 2.93 19.01
C VAL A 56 8.27 1.40 19.07
N TRP A 57 7.38 0.79 19.87
CA TRP A 57 7.26 -0.67 19.96
C TRP A 57 6.96 -1.27 18.60
N CYS A 58 5.92 -0.76 17.92
CA CYS A 58 5.49 -1.26 16.62
C CYS A 58 6.58 -1.06 15.55
N ALA A 59 7.24 0.10 15.49
CA ALA A 59 8.32 0.35 14.53
C ALA A 59 9.52 -0.60 14.73
N THR A 60 9.90 -0.82 15.99
CA THR A 60 11.00 -1.73 16.33
C THR A 60 10.65 -3.16 15.94
N ARG A 61 9.43 -3.60 16.27
CA ARG A 61 8.92 -4.93 15.95
C ARG A 61 8.83 -5.18 14.45
N VAL A 62 8.26 -4.24 13.68
CA VAL A 62 8.18 -4.33 12.21
C VAL A 62 9.56 -4.53 11.59
N LEU A 63 10.57 -3.77 12.01
CA LEU A 63 11.94 -3.94 11.49
C LEU A 63 12.58 -5.25 11.93
N ALA A 64 12.41 -5.64 13.20
CA ALA A 64 12.99 -6.86 13.75
C ALA A 64 12.40 -8.13 13.13
N GLU A 65 11.07 -8.22 13.09
CA GLU A 65 10.33 -9.35 12.51
C GLU A 65 10.52 -9.42 10.99
N ALA A 66 10.58 -8.28 10.29
CA ALA A 66 10.82 -8.29 8.84
C ALA A 66 12.21 -8.83 8.48
N VAL A 67 13.25 -8.50 9.25
CA VAL A 67 14.59 -9.08 9.03
C VAL A 67 14.62 -10.55 9.45
N ALA A 68 14.00 -10.91 10.58
CA ALA A 68 14.04 -12.27 11.11
C ALA A 68 13.26 -13.28 10.26
N SER A 69 12.11 -12.86 9.69
CA SER A 69 11.21 -13.70 8.88
C SER A 69 11.75 -14.03 7.49
N LEU A 70 12.70 -13.25 6.99
CA LEU A 70 13.34 -13.52 5.71
C LEU A 70 14.21 -14.76 5.78
N PRO A 71 14.08 -15.69 4.80
CA PRO A 71 15.00 -16.81 4.70
C PRO A 71 16.43 -16.30 4.50
N LEU A 72 17.31 -16.68 5.40
CA LEU A 72 18.74 -16.43 5.31
C LEU A 72 19.43 -17.77 5.05
N ALA A 73 20.27 -17.80 4.03
CA ALA A 73 20.98 -19.00 3.63
C ALA A 73 22.40 -18.65 3.19
N ILE A 74 23.25 -19.68 3.18
CA ILE A 74 24.56 -19.62 2.56
C ILE A 74 24.47 -20.18 1.14
N TYR A 75 25.10 -19.48 0.21
CA TYR A 75 25.14 -19.79 -1.21
C TYR A 75 26.58 -20.01 -1.66
N GLU A 76 26.74 -20.93 -2.60
CA GLU A 76 27.97 -21.20 -3.33
C GLU A 76 27.91 -20.56 -4.71
N ARG A 77 28.95 -19.80 -5.08
CA ARG A 77 29.14 -19.24 -6.42
C ARG A 77 29.53 -20.37 -7.38
N GLN A 78 28.74 -20.55 -8.44
CA GLN A 78 29.07 -21.50 -9.50
C GLN A 78 29.82 -20.81 -10.65
N GLN A 79 30.81 -21.50 -11.21
CA GLN A 79 31.44 -21.09 -12.47
C GLN A 79 30.84 -21.90 -13.63
N PRO A 80 30.53 -21.30 -14.79
CA PRO A 80 30.82 -19.92 -15.22
C PRO A 80 29.83 -18.85 -14.74
N ARG A 81 28.59 -19.19 -14.37
CA ARG A 81 27.59 -18.29 -13.77
C ARG A 81 26.63 -19.07 -12.86
N GLY A 82 26.05 -18.39 -11.87
CA GLY A 82 24.99 -18.93 -11.01
C GLY A 82 25.35 -18.98 -9.52
N ARG A 83 24.35 -19.36 -8.70
CA ARG A 83 24.52 -19.64 -7.27
C ARG A 83 23.67 -20.85 -6.87
N ARG A 84 24.17 -21.69 -5.98
CA ARG A 84 23.41 -22.80 -5.37
C ARG A 84 23.36 -22.65 -3.87
N LYS A 85 22.27 -23.04 -3.20
CA LYS A 85 22.24 -23.13 -1.74
C LYS A 85 23.26 -24.17 -1.27
N ALA A 86 24.13 -23.78 -0.34
CA ALA A 86 25.17 -24.66 0.22
C ALA A 86 24.66 -25.32 1.51
N ILE A 87 23.70 -26.25 1.35
CA ILE A 87 22.99 -26.90 2.47
C ILE A 87 23.95 -27.66 3.38
N GLU A 88 25.00 -28.25 2.81
CA GLU A 88 26.02 -29.05 3.53
C GLU A 88 27.06 -28.18 4.26
N HIS A 89 27.03 -26.86 4.09
CA HIS A 89 28.00 -25.98 4.73
C HIS A 89 27.68 -25.83 6.22
N ASP A 90 28.69 -25.94 7.08
CA ASP A 90 28.54 -25.89 8.55
C ASP A 90 27.77 -24.66 9.08
N LEU A 91 27.99 -23.51 8.43
CA LEU A 91 27.32 -22.25 8.76
C LEU A 91 25.80 -22.25 8.48
N MET A 92 25.29 -23.17 7.65
CA MET A 92 23.87 -23.28 7.35
C MET A 92 23.04 -23.51 8.63
N GLU A 93 23.56 -24.32 9.56
CA GLU A 93 22.90 -24.59 10.85
C GLU A 93 22.71 -23.30 11.65
N VAL A 94 23.80 -22.52 11.81
CA VAL A 94 23.82 -21.27 12.58
C VAL A 94 22.89 -20.22 11.99
N VAL A 95 22.89 -20.15 10.67
CA VAL A 95 22.25 -19.07 9.93
C VAL A 95 20.78 -19.39 9.64
N HIS A 96 20.40 -20.66 9.52
CA HIS A 96 19.04 -21.06 9.17
C HIS A 96 18.25 -21.64 10.34
N ASN A 97 18.84 -22.54 11.14
CA ASN A 97 18.14 -23.36 12.13
C ASN A 97 18.30 -22.80 13.55
N GLU A 98 19.51 -22.83 14.08
CA GLU A 98 19.82 -22.58 15.49
C GLU A 98 20.89 -21.50 15.62
N TRP A 99 20.54 -20.36 16.22
CA TRP A 99 21.51 -19.28 16.46
C TRP A 99 22.56 -19.72 17.50
N ASN A 100 22.08 -20.40 18.53
CA ASN A 100 22.79 -21.15 19.56
C ASN A 100 21.81 -22.17 20.18
N PRO A 101 22.24 -23.05 21.10
CA PRO A 101 21.35 -24.07 21.70
C PRO A 101 20.10 -23.52 22.42
N ASP A 102 20.11 -22.26 22.83
CA ASP A 102 19.01 -21.62 23.57
C ASP A 102 18.06 -20.84 22.64
N LEU A 103 18.51 -20.47 21.43
CA LEU A 103 17.82 -19.53 20.54
C LEU A 103 17.76 -20.10 19.11
N SER A 104 16.55 -20.17 18.56
CA SER A 104 16.37 -20.39 17.12
C SER A 104 17.02 -19.25 16.32
N SER A 105 17.41 -19.54 15.07
CA SER A 105 17.99 -18.52 14.19
C SER A 105 17.05 -17.32 14.00
N PHE A 106 15.74 -17.56 13.89
CA PHE A 106 14.73 -16.51 13.83
C PHE A 106 14.81 -15.59 15.05
N PHE A 107 14.71 -16.14 16.26
CA PHE A 107 14.66 -15.35 17.49
C PHE A 107 15.99 -14.64 17.78
N GLY A 108 17.12 -15.27 17.44
CA GLY A 108 18.44 -14.64 17.50
C GLY A 108 18.56 -13.41 16.60
N ARG A 109 18.11 -13.53 15.33
CA ARG A 109 18.08 -12.40 14.39
C ARG A 109 17.13 -11.29 14.83
N GLU A 110 15.93 -11.65 15.29
CA GLU A 110 14.95 -10.70 15.81
C GLU A 110 15.52 -9.88 16.97
N CYS A 111 16.08 -10.58 17.98
CA CYS A 111 16.69 -9.96 19.15
C CYS A 111 17.83 -9.00 18.77
N MET A 112 18.74 -9.45 17.91
CA MET A 112 19.86 -8.63 17.45
C MET A 112 19.42 -7.41 16.62
N GLN A 113 18.40 -7.56 15.77
CA GLN A 113 17.87 -6.43 14.99
C GLN A 113 17.17 -5.43 15.91
N ALA A 114 16.35 -5.88 16.87
CA ALA A 114 15.72 -5.02 17.87
C ALA A 114 16.76 -4.24 18.69
N LYS A 115 17.82 -4.92 19.16
CA LYS A 115 18.95 -4.28 19.86
C LYS A 115 19.63 -3.22 18.99
N THR A 116 19.88 -3.53 17.72
CA THR A 116 20.51 -2.59 16.79
C THR A 116 19.66 -1.34 16.58
N VAL A 117 18.34 -1.47 16.47
CA VAL A 117 17.43 -0.33 16.29
C VAL A 117 17.35 0.52 17.56
N LEU A 118 17.17 -0.11 18.73
CA LEU A 118 16.98 0.60 20.00
C LEU A 118 18.28 1.23 20.53
N HIS A 119 19.39 0.48 20.49
CA HIS A 119 20.66 0.88 21.08
C HIS A 119 21.69 1.35 20.05
N GLY A 120 21.40 1.20 18.76
CA GLY A 120 22.31 1.53 17.66
C GLY A 120 23.31 0.42 17.34
N ASN A 121 23.46 -0.58 18.21
CA ASN A 121 24.43 -1.65 18.07
C ASN A 121 23.88 -2.96 18.63
N ALA A 122 24.18 -4.07 17.97
CA ALA A 122 24.03 -5.39 18.54
C ALA A 122 25.34 -6.17 18.41
N TYR A 123 25.67 -6.91 19.46
CA TYR A 123 26.90 -7.69 19.55
C TYR A 123 26.56 -9.13 19.89
N ALA A 124 27.27 -10.08 19.28
CA ALA A 124 27.21 -11.48 19.65
C ALA A 124 28.62 -12.08 19.66
N PHE A 125 28.92 -12.89 20.67
CA PHE A 125 30.14 -13.67 20.72
C PHE A 125 30.05 -14.80 19.71
N ILE A 126 31.09 -14.98 18.89
CA ILE A 126 31.17 -16.04 17.89
C ILE A 126 31.96 -17.19 18.52
N ARG A 127 31.26 -18.25 18.90
CA ARG A 127 31.93 -19.47 19.36
C ARG A 127 32.32 -20.30 18.14
N ARG A 128 33.61 -20.63 18.08
CA ARG A 128 34.20 -21.42 17.00
C ARG A 128 34.59 -22.80 17.49
N ASP A 129 34.56 -23.76 16.57
CA ASP A 129 35.13 -25.08 16.82
C ASP A 129 36.68 -25.07 16.74
N ARG A 130 37.30 -26.22 16.98
CA ARG A 130 38.77 -26.37 16.92
C ARG A 130 39.35 -26.09 15.52
N MET A 131 38.53 -26.12 14.47
CA MET A 131 38.93 -25.82 13.10
C MET A 131 38.67 -24.34 12.75
N GLY A 132 38.22 -23.52 13.69
CA GLY A 132 37.97 -22.10 13.49
C GLY A 132 36.62 -21.78 12.84
N ARG A 133 35.74 -22.77 12.64
CA ARG A 133 34.42 -22.59 12.01
C ARG A 133 33.42 -22.07 13.04
N ALA A 134 32.62 -21.08 12.68
CA ALA A 134 31.59 -20.53 13.56
C ALA A 134 30.46 -21.56 13.78
N ARG A 135 30.12 -21.86 15.04
CA ARG A 135 29.09 -22.85 15.42
C ARG A 135 27.95 -22.27 16.23
N GLU A 136 28.20 -21.22 17.02
CA GLU A 136 27.18 -20.63 17.86
C GLU A 136 27.40 -19.11 17.95
N LEU A 137 26.31 -18.36 18.06
CA LEU A 137 26.30 -16.92 18.23
C LEU A 137 25.59 -16.59 19.55
N TRP A 138 26.32 -16.00 20.49
CA TRP A 138 25.81 -15.69 21.83
C TRP A 138 25.56 -14.19 21.96
N PRO A 139 24.30 -13.71 21.93
CA PRO A 139 24.00 -12.28 22.02
C PRO A 139 24.53 -11.69 23.31
N LEU A 140 25.29 -10.60 23.20
CA LEU A 140 25.79 -9.84 24.32
C LEU A 140 24.85 -8.68 24.63
N LEU A 141 24.92 -8.18 25.87
CA LEU A 141 24.27 -6.94 26.25
C LEU A 141 25.16 -5.77 25.81
N GLU A 142 24.56 -4.83 25.10
CA GLU A 142 25.22 -3.69 24.47
C GLU A 142 25.95 -2.79 25.47
N HIS A 143 25.40 -2.56 26.67
CA HIS A 143 26.05 -1.76 27.71
C HIS A 143 27.29 -2.44 28.33
N LYS A 144 27.49 -3.74 28.05
CA LYS A 144 28.67 -4.50 28.49
C LYS A 144 29.79 -4.51 27.45
N VAL A 145 29.56 -3.97 26.26
CA VAL A 145 30.51 -3.99 25.15
C VAL A 145 30.89 -2.57 24.75
N LYS A 146 32.19 -2.31 24.59
CA LYS A 146 32.68 -1.03 24.06
C LYS A 146 33.67 -1.25 22.94
N ALA A 147 33.41 -0.69 21.76
CA ALA A 147 34.32 -0.76 20.63
C ALA A 147 35.43 0.30 20.79
N ARG A 148 36.69 -0.12 20.59
CA ARG A 148 37.82 0.81 20.52
C ARG A 148 38.90 0.33 19.57
N ARG A 149 39.80 1.23 19.19
CA ARG A 149 41.01 0.86 18.46
C ARG A 149 42.17 0.70 19.42
N LEU A 150 42.81 -0.47 19.41
CA LEU A 150 44.07 -0.73 20.11
C LEU A 150 45.15 -0.97 19.06
N LYS A 151 46.19 -0.11 19.04
CA LYS A 151 47.29 -0.17 18.05
C LYS A 151 46.77 -0.25 16.60
N GLY A 152 45.76 0.55 16.27
CA GLY A 152 45.13 0.61 14.95
C GLY A 152 44.13 -0.51 14.63
N ARG A 153 44.08 -1.59 15.43
CA ARG A 153 43.15 -2.72 15.26
C ARG A 153 41.89 -2.53 16.08
N LEU A 154 40.75 -2.93 15.53
CA LEU A 154 39.48 -2.93 16.25
C LEU A 154 39.48 -4.03 17.31
N VAL A 155 39.13 -3.68 18.54
CA VAL A 155 38.93 -4.60 19.66
C VAL A 155 37.68 -4.18 20.43
N TYR A 156 37.10 -5.12 21.16
CA TYR A 156 35.94 -4.88 22.00
C TYR A 156 36.30 -5.16 23.45
N ASP A 157 36.05 -4.21 24.35
CA ASP A 157 36.12 -4.49 25.77
C ASP A 157 34.78 -5.07 26.21
N VAL A 158 34.78 -6.31 26.68
CA VAL A 158 33.57 -7.02 27.14
C VAL A 158 33.61 -7.18 28.65
N ARG A 159 32.49 -6.86 29.31
CA ARG A 159 32.26 -7.09 30.73
C ARG A 159 31.54 -8.42 30.97
N ALA A 160 32.11 -9.27 31.80
CA ALA A 160 31.49 -10.50 32.28
C ALA A 160 30.24 -10.22 33.14
N GLU A 161 29.44 -11.27 33.38
CA GLU A 161 28.25 -11.18 34.24
C GLU A 161 28.57 -10.80 35.69
N ASN A 162 29.71 -11.24 36.21
CA ASN A 162 30.20 -10.89 37.54
C ASN A 162 30.81 -9.48 37.62
N GLY A 163 30.73 -8.68 36.55
CA GLY A 163 31.24 -7.31 36.50
C GLY A 163 32.74 -7.18 36.25
N THR A 164 33.48 -8.28 36.11
CA THR A 164 34.90 -8.25 35.73
C THR A 164 35.06 -7.95 34.23
N ASN A 165 36.09 -7.18 33.87
CA ASN A 165 36.41 -6.99 32.45
C ASN A 165 37.13 -8.25 31.96
N GLU A 166 36.59 -8.92 30.93
CA GLU A 166 37.26 -10.06 30.28
C GLU A 166 38.47 -9.63 29.44
N GLY A 167 38.67 -8.31 29.29
CA GLY A 167 39.77 -7.72 28.54
C GLY A 167 39.41 -7.44 27.08
N PRO A 168 40.40 -7.07 26.25
CA PRO A 168 40.16 -6.78 24.84
C PRO A 168 39.92 -8.05 24.04
N VAL A 169 38.68 -8.27 23.62
CA VAL A 169 38.27 -9.33 22.71
C VAL A 169 38.57 -8.92 21.26
N ALA A 170 39.10 -9.85 20.48
CA ALA A 170 39.45 -9.60 19.09
C ALA A 170 38.19 -9.36 18.23
N ALA A 171 38.26 -8.44 17.28
CA ALA A 171 37.11 -8.17 16.41
C ALA A 171 36.67 -9.37 15.54
N SER A 172 37.47 -10.42 15.40
CA SER A 172 37.10 -11.67 14.72
C SER A 172 36.21 -12.60 15.54
N GLU A 173 36.12 -12.37 16.86
CA GLU A 173 35.35 -13.17 17.81
C GLU A 173 34.01 -12.53 18.15
N ILE A 174 33.76 -11.30 17.70
CA ILE A 174 32.49 -10.61 17.90
C ILE A 174 31.84 -10.31 16.55
N LEU A 175 30.61 -10.80 16.40
CA LEU A 175 29.68 -10.34 15.38
C LEU A 175 29.08 -9.04 15.88
N HIS A 176 29.35 -7.94 15.17
CA HIS A 176 28.80 -6.62 15.46
C HIS A 176 27.91 -6.20 14.31
N ILE A 177 26.64 -5.94 14.58
CA ILE A 177 25.71 -5.34 13.63
C ILE A 177 25.55 -3.87 14.01
N PRO A 178 26.22 -2.94 13.29
CA PRO A 178 26.11 -1.52 13.57
C PRO A 178 24.93 -0.88 12.83
N GLY A 179 24.21 -0.01 13.55
CA GLY A 179 23.27 0.95 12.99
C GLY A 179 23.98 2.10 12.26
N LEU A 180 23.27 3.22 12.07
CA LEU A 180 23.85 4.42 11.45
C LEU A 180 24.98 4.98 12.34
N SER A 181 26.19 5.09 11.80
CA SER A 181 27.37 5.56 12.54
C SER A 181 27.94 6.85 11.95
N PHE A 182 28.46 7.73 12.81
CA PHE A 182 29.20 8.93 12.41
C PHE A 182 30.71 8.85 12.69
N ASN A 183 31.14 7.86 13.47
CA ASN A 183 32.55 7.65 13.84
C ASN A 183 33.16 6.41 13.17
N GLY A 184 32.36 5.62 12.47
CA GLY A 184 32.79 4.38 11.81
C GLY A 184 33.18 3.24 12.77
N LEU A 185 32.87 3.37 14.05
CA LEU A 185 33.13 2.36 15.08
C LEU A 185 31.84 1.80 15.67
N GLU A 186 30.89 2.66 16.03
CA GLU A 186 29.63 2.27 16.67
C GLU A 186 28.47 3.01 16.01
N GLY A 187 27.34 2.33 15.87
CA GLY A 187 26.08 2.96 15.47
C GLY A 187 25.51 3.83 16.59
N ARG A 188 24.74 4.84 16.20
CA ARG A 188 24.01 5.73 17.11
C ARG A 188 22.63 5.16 17.37
N SER A 189 22.22 5.16 18.64
CA SER A 189 20.86 4.78 19.05
C SER A 189 19.83 5.72 18.41
N VAL A 190 18.80 5.14 17.78
CA VAL A 190 17.65 5.91 17.26
C VAL A 190 16.92 6.61 18.42
N ILE A 191 16.78 5.94 19.57
CA ILE A 191 16.17 6.52 20.78
C ILE A 191 16.96 7.73 21.27
N GLY A 192 18.30 7.62 21.31
CA GLY A 192 19.15 8.75 21.70
C GLY A 192 19.11 9.92 20.71
N ALA A 193 18.90 9.66 19.42
CA ALA A 193 18.76 10.70 18.39
C ALA A 193 17.36 11.35 18.40
N ALA A 194 16.32 10.54 18.59
CA ALA A 194 14.92 10.95 18.61
C ALA A 194 14.42 11.35 20.01
N ARG A 195 15.34 11.62 20.94
CA ARG A 195 15.05 11.82 22.37
C ARG A 195 13.96 12.85 22.61
N GLU A 196 14.02 13.98 21.92
CA GLU A 196 13.05 15.08 22.11
C GLU A 196 11.67 14.71 21.58
N ALA A 197 11.60 14.09 20.39
CA ALA A 197 10.33 13.62 19.81
C ALA A 197 9.67 12.55 20.70
N ILE A 198 10.43 11.55 21.13
CA ILE A 198 9.95 10.51 22.05
C ILE A 198 9.54 11.12 23.40
N GLY A 199 10.33 12.03 23.93
CA GLY A 199 10.04 12.74 25.17
C GLY A 199 8.74 13.55 25.10
N LEU A 200 8.44 14.16 23.94
CA LEU A 200 7.19 14.85 23.69
C LEU A 200 6.01 13.88 23.64
N GLY A 201 6.16 12.74 22.94
CA GLY A 201 5.15 11.69 22.91
C GLY A 201 4.83 11.11 24.30
N LEU A 202 5.86 10.84 25.11
CA LEU A 202 5.71 10.38 26.49
C LEU A 202 5.03 11.43 27.38
N ALA A 203 5.38 12.71 27.22
CA ALA A 203 4.75 13.80 27.94
C ALA A 203 3.26 13.93 27.56
N ALA A 204 2.93 13.83 26.27
CA ALA A 204 1.54 13.85 25.80
C ALA A 204 0.73 12.66 26.35
N GLN A 205 1.31 11.46 26.36
CA GLN A 205 0.65 10.28 26.96
C GLN A 205 0.43 10.46 28.47
N LYS A 206 1.42 10.96 29.20
CA LYS A 206 1.31 11.27 30.62
C LYS A 206 0.27 12.35 30.90
N TYR A 207 0.22 13.39 30.07
CA TYR A 207 -0.77 14.45 30.15
C TYR A 207 -2.19 13.89 29.99
N GLY A 208 -2.43 13.14 28.91
CA GLY A 208 -3.71 12.48 28.67
C GLY A 208 -4.10 11.54 29.81
N ALA A 209 -3.19 10.66 30.25
CA ALA A 209 -3.43 9.76 31.37
C ALA A 209 -3.79 10.51 32.67
N THR A 210 -3.09 11.62 32.95
CA THR A 210 -3.36 12.45 34.13
C THR A 210 -4.72 13.15 34.01
N LEU A 211 -5.05 13.70 32.85
CA LEU A 211 -6.35 14.34 32.58
C LEU A 211 -7.50 13.35 32.78
N PHE A 212 -7.41 12.15 32.19
CA PHE A 212 -8.44 11.11 32.37
C PHE A 212 -8.48 10.55 33.80
N SER A 213 -7.34 10.39 34.47
CA SER A 213 -7.30 9.96 35.88
C SER A 213 -7.97 10.94 36.85
N ARG A 214 -8.18 12.19 36.42
CA ARG A 214 -8.87 13.25 37.16
C ARG A 214 -10.31 13.47 36.68
N GLY A 215 -10.88 12.52 35.93
CA GLY A 215 -12.25 12.61 35.42
C GLY A 215 -12.43 13.69 34.34
N GLY A 216 -11.37 14.06 33.61
CA GLY A 216 -11.45 15.08 32.55
C GLY A 216 -11.65 16.51 33.06
N ARG A 217 -11.58 16.73 34.39
CA ARG A 217 -11.74 18.06 34.99
C ARG A 217 -10.55 18.96 34.64
N ILE A 218 -10.89 20.15 34.19
CA ILE A 218 -9.94 21.20 33.79
C ILE A 218 -9.35 21.81 35.08
N PRO A 219 -8.04 22.11 35.13
CA PRO A 219 -7.48 22.86 36.24
C PRO A 219 -8.21 24.21 36.43
N GLY A 220 -8.35 24.64 37.67
CA GLY A 220 -9.01 25.89 38.01
C GLY A 220 -8.49 26.49 39.29
N VAL A 221 -8.93 27.71 39.56
CA VAL A 221 -8.57 28.49 40.74
C VAL A 221 -9.79 28.63 41.63
N ILE A 222 -9.62 28.36 42.91
CA ILE A 222 -10.60 28.72 43.94
C ILE A 222 -10.33 30.17 44.33
N GLU A 223 -11.21 31.07 43.94
CA GLU A 223 -11.16 32.47 44.37
C GLU A 223 -11.92 32.63 45.69
N THR A 224 -11.29 33.36 46.61
CA THR A 224 -11.86 33.68 47.92
C THR A 224 -11.58 35.14 48.26
N SER A 225 -12.51 35.78 48.95
CA SER A 225 -12.38 37.16 49.44
C SER A 225 -11.53 37.28 50.72
N LEU A 226 -11.07 36.16 51.28
CA LEU A 226 -10.24 36.13 52.48
C LEU A 226 -8.79 36.51 52.17
N THR A 227 -8.31 37.61 52.77
CA THR A 227 -6.95 38.13 52.58
C THR A 227 -5.87 37.47 53.45
N ASN A 228 -6.25 36.84 54.58
CA ASN A 228 -5.32 36.20 55.54
C ASN A 228 -5.60 34.70 55.72
N LEU A 229 -5.24 33.88 54.73
CA LEU A 229 -5.24 32.42 54.85
C LEU A 229 -4.01 31.94 55.63
N ASN A 230 -4.20 31.41 56.84
CA ASN A 230 -3.14 30.72 57.59
C ASN A 230 -2.64 29.49 56.80
N ALA A 231 -1.35 29.15 56.92
CA ALA A 231 -0.70 28.05 56.19
C ALA A 231 -1.38 26.70 56.44
N ASP A 232 -1.77 26.43 57.69
CA ASP A 232 -2.47 25.19 58.08
C ASP A 232 -3.87 25.10 57.46
N LEU A 233 -4.57 26.22 57.41
CA LEU A 233 -5.90 26.29 56.80
C LEU A 233 -5.80 26.03 55.29
N ARG A 234 -4.80 26.62 54.61
CA ARG A 234 -4.55 26.39 53.18
C ARG A 234 -4.22 24.92 52.88
N LYS A 235 -3.45 24.26 53.75
CA LYS A 235 -3.14 22.82 53.62
C LYS A 235 -4.39 21.96 53.79
N ASN A 236 -5.19 22.21 54.84
CA ASN A 236 -6.44 21.48 55.11
C ASN A 236 -7.46 21.63 53.96
N ILE A 237 -7.59 22.84 53.40
CA ILE A 237 -8.46 23.09 52.25
C ILE A 237 -8.00 22.30 51.04
N LYS A 238 -6.69 22.31 50.75
CA LYS A 238 -6.11 21.59 49.61
C LYS A 238 -6.28 20.08 49.75
N GLU A 239 -6.07 19.53 50.94
CA GLU A 239 -6.25 18.10 51.23
C GLU A 239 -7.72 17.68 51.11
N ARG A 240 -8.66 18.44 51.69
CA ARG A 240 -10.10 18.19 51.53
C ARG A 240 -10.56 18.28 50.07
N TRP A 241 -10.06 19.27 49.35
CA TRP A 241 -10.39 19.41 47.93
C TRP A 241 -9.89 18.23 47.12
N HIS A 242 -8.66 17.76 47.37
CA HIS A 242 -8.12 16.57 46.73
C HIS A 242 -8.89 15.30 47.10
N SER A 243 -9.39 15.15 48.33
CA SER A 243 -10.18 13.98 48.72
C SER A 243 -11.57 13.95 48.08
N THR A 244 -12.21 15.10 47.91
CA THR A 244 -13.60 15.17 47.39
C THR A 244 -13.65 15.31 45.86
N VAL A 245 -12.65 15.94 45.25
CA VAL A 245 -12.66 16.28 43.81
C VAL A 245 -11.61 15.50 43.03
N GLY A 246 -10.63 14.89 43.71
CA GLY A 246 -9.54 14.15 43.08
C GLY A 246 -9.87 12.67 42.81
N GLY A 247 -9.33 12.15 41.70
CA GLY A 247 -9.44 10.75 41.32
C GLY A 247 -10.59 10.43 40.38
N THR A 248 -10.53 9.25 39.77
CA THR A 248 -11.58 8.74 38.87
C THR A 248 -12.84 8.31 39.62
N GLU A 249 -12.74 7.96 40.90
CA GLU A 249 -13.88 7.48 41.69
C GLU A 249 -14.82 8.63 42.08
N ASN A 250 -14.28 9.79 42.43
CA ASN A 250 -15.05 10.95 42.92
C ASN A 250 -15.46 11.92 41.79
N TRP A 251 -15.54 11.43 40.55
CA TRP A 251 -15.84 12.25 39.36
C TRP A 251 -17.29 12.78 39.35
N HIS A 252 -18.20 12.07 40.01
CA HIS A 252 -19.63 12.37 40.11
C HIS A 252 -20.00 13.04 41.44
N GLU A 253 -19.06 13.16 42.38
CA GLU A 253 -19.31 13.85 43.64
C GLU A 253 -19.40 15.37 43.41
N PRO A 254 -20.48 16.04 43.84
CA PRO A 254 -20.61 17.48 43.72
C PRO A 254 -19.67 18.20 44.69
N ALA A 255 -18.86 19.12 44.16
CA ALA A 255 -17.97 19.95 44.99
C ALA A 255 -18.79 21.00 45.76
N ILE A 256 -18.71 20.97 47.09
CA ILE A 256 -19.38 21.93 47.97
C ILE A 256 -18.41 23.04 48.36
N LEU A 257 -18.74 24.29 48.00
CA LEU A 257 -17.94 25.47 48.33
C LEU A 257 -18.58 26.31 49.43
N PRO A 258 -17.80 26.83 50.40
CA PRO A 258 -18.29 27.78 51.40
C PRO A 258 -18.84 29.06 50.78
N LYS A 259 -19.74 29.74 51.50
CA LYS A 259 -20.35 31.00 51.06
C LYS A 259 -19.27 32.05 50.77
N GLY A 260 -19.27 32.60 49.54
CA GLY A 260 -18.31 33.62 49.08
C GLY A 260 -17.09 33.06 48.34
N TRP A 261 -17.02 31.75 48.13
CA TRP A 261 -15.96 31.10 47.36
C TRP A 261 -16.48 30.76 45.97
N THR A 262 -15.66 30.97 44.94
CA THR A 262 -16.03 30.66 43.56
C THR A 262 -14.95 29.83 42.90
N TRP A 263 -15.36 28.80 42.16
CA TRP A 263 -14.46 28.06 41.29
C TRP A 263 -14.42 28.75 39.93
N LYS A 264 -13.24 29.19 39.52
CA LYS A 264 -13.00 29.63 38.14
C LYS A 264 -12.20 28.57 37.40
N GLU A 265 -12.82 28.02 36.37
CA GLU A 265 -12.13 27.15 35.43
C GLU A 265 -11.07 27.98 34.69
N ILE A 266 -9.81 27.52 34.74
CA ILE A 266 -8.81 28.03 33.82
C ILE A 266 -9.10 27.31 32.52
N GLY A 267 -9.70 28.00 31.55
CA GLY A 267 -10.12 27.38 30.29
C GLY A 267 -9.03 26.50 29.67
N ILE A 268 -9.48 25.40 29.06
CA ILE A 268 -8.64 24.54 28.21
C ILE A 268 -7.98 25.42 27.14
N LYS A 269 -6.66 25.43 27.06
CA LYS A 269 -5.97 26.18 25.99
C LYS A 269 -6.38 25.57 24.63
N PRO A 270 -6.48 26.36 23.54
CA PRO A 270 -6.80 25.83 22.21
C PRO A 270 -5.95 24.62 21.76
N GLU A 271 -4.71 24.51 22.26
CA GLU A 271 -3.79 23.37 22.04
C GLU A 271 -4.33 22.02 22.57
N ASP A 272 -5.07 22.02 23.67
CA ASP A 272 -5.69 20.82 24.24
C ASP A 272 -6.87 20.33 23.39
N GLY A 273 -7.56 21.24 22.68
CA GLY A 273 -8.54 20.88 21.65
C GLY A 273 -7.91 20.14 20.46
N GLN A 274 -6.61 20.35 20.23
CA GLN A 274 -5.79 19.64 19.24
C GLN A 274 -4.94 18.50 19.84
N PHE A 275 -5.19 18.10 21.09
CA PHE A 275 -4.43 17.03 21.74
C PHE A 275 -4.45 15.72 20.94
N LEU A 276 -5.61 15.35 20.38
CA LEU A 276 -5.73 14.16 19.52
C LEU A 276 -4.89 14.30 18.24
N GLN A 277 -4.88 15.48 17.62
CA GLN A 277 -4.05 15.74 16.43
C GLN A 277 -2.56 15.65 16.77
N THR A 278 -2.15 16.17 17.93
CA THR A 278 -0.77 16.03 18.42
C THR A 278 -0.39 14.56 18.60
N ARG A 279 -1.25 13.76 19.24
CA ARG A 279 -0.99 12.31 19.40
C ARG A 279 -0.92 11.57 18.06
N LYS A 280 -1.74 11.95 17.08
CA LYS A 280 -1.67 11.41 15.71
C LYS A 280 -0.37 11.78 15.02
N PHE A 281 0.02 13.06 15.05
CA PHE A 281 1.26 13.53 14.45
C PHE A 281 2.50 12.86 15.06
N GLN A 282 2.48 12.58 16.36
CA GLN A 282 3.55 11.83 17.04
C GLN A 282 3.79 10.45 16.43
N VAL A 283 2.76 9.74 15.97
CA VAL A 283 2.94 8.44 15.28
C VAL A 283 3.75 8.64 14.00
N SER A 284 3.37 9.61 13.16
CA SER A 284 4.08 9.95 11.93
C SER A 284 5.52 10.45 12.18
N GLU A 285 5.75 11.22 13.24
CA GLU A 285 7.09 11.69 13.63
C GLU A 285 7.99 10.53 14.05
N ILE A 286 7.49 9.61 14.87
CA ILE A 286 8.20 8.40 15.26
C ILE A 286 8.47 7.52 14.04
N ALA A 287 7.49 7.33 13.16
CA ALA A 287 7.63 6.57 11.91
C ALA A 287 8.83 7.06 11.07
N ARG A 288 8.99 8.39 10.97
CA ARG A 288 10.09 9.03 10.25
C ARG A 288 11.46 8.67 10.84
N TRP A 289 11.61 8.68 12.16
CA TRP A 289 12.87 8.35 12.84
C TRP A 289 13.31 6.90 12.59
N PHE A 290 12.35 5.98 12.56
CA PHE A 290 12.61 4.56 12.29
C PHE A 290 12.65 4.24 10.80
N LYS A 291 12.35 5.22 9.94
CA LYS A 291 12.19 5.05 8.49
C LYS A 291 11.16 3.97 8.16
N VAL A 292 10.07 3.89 8.90
CA VAL A 292 8.97 2.94 8.66
C VAL A 292 7.77 3.73 8.13
N PRO A 293 7.13 3.32 7.02
CA PRO A 293 5.91 3.94 6.56
C PRO A 293 4.79 3.91 7.61
N PRO A 294 3.97 4.98 7.76
CA PRO A 294 2.95 5.06 8.80
C PRO A 294 1.90 3.94 8.76
N HIS A 295 1.57 3.39 7.58
CA HIS A 295 0.59 2.31 7.46
C HIS A 295 1.02 1.02 8.15
N LEU A 296 2.33 0.76 8.26
CA LEU A 296 2.89 -0.36 9.03
C LEU A 296 2.81 -0.15 10.55
N LEU A 297 2.56 1.08 10.99
CA LEU A 297 2.23 1.43 12.38
C LEU A 297 0.71 1.51 12.61
N TYR A 298 -0.08 1.01 11.67
CA TYR A 298 -1.55 1.05 11.67
C TYR A 298 -2.15 2.47 11.63
N ASP A 299 -1.41 3.45 11.10
CA ASP A 299 -1.94 4.77 10.78
C ASP A 299 -2.39 4.80 9.30
N LEU A 300 -3.71 4.67 9.08
CA LEU A 300 -4.33 4.55 7.75
C LEU A 300 -5.13 5.79 7.32
N GLU A 301 -5.09 6.90 8.09
CA GLU A 301 -5.99 8.05 7.89
C GLU A 301 -5.84 8.72 6.51
N ARG A 302 -4.65 8.61 5.89
CA ARG A 302 -4.36 9.15 4.54
C ARG A 302 -4.01 8.06 3.52
N ALA A 303 -4.23 6.80 3.87
CA ALA A 303 -3.83 5.66 3.05
C ALA A 303 -4.98 5.21 2.13
N THR A 304 -4.77 5.26 0.82
CA THR A 304 -5.62 4.58 -0.17
C THR A 304 -4.97 3.25 -0.56
N PHE A 305 -5.74 2.27 -1.06
CA PHE A 305 -5.21 0.93 -1.42
C PHE A 305 -4.00 0.99 -2.37
N SER A 306 -4.08 1.81 -3.42
CA SER A 306 -2.97 1.99 -4.37
C SER A 306 -1.73 2.66 -3.75
N ASN A 307 -1.93 3.53 -2.76
CA ASN A 307 -0.84 4.17 -2.03
C ASN A 307 -0.17 3.19 -1.04
N ILE A 308 -0.92 2.25 -0.47
CA ILE A 308 -0.39 1.23 0.46
C ILE A 308 0.56 0.26 -0.26
N GLU A 309 0.22 -0.19 -1.47
CA GLU A 309 1.09 -1.07 -2.26
C GLU A 309 2.44 -0.40 -2.55
N GLN A 310 2.40 0.86 -3.01
CA GLN A 310 3.61 1.63 -3.26
C GLN A 310 4.43 1.87 -1.99
N GLN A 311 3.79 2.26 -0.88
CA GLN A 311 4.47 2.44 0.41
C GLN A 311 5.07 1.13 0.95
N SER A 312 4.43 -0.01 0.70
CA SER A 312 4.96 -1.32 1.09
C SER A 312 6.22 -1.66 0.28
N LEU A 313 6.26 -1.33 -1.01
CA LEU A 313 7.48 -1.45 -1.81
C LEU A 313 8.58 -0.48 -1.33
N GLU A 314 8.23 0.77 -1.02
CA GLU A 314 9.18 1.76 -0.48
C GLU A 314 9.83 1.29 0.83
N PHE A 315 9.06 0.63 1.70
CA PHE A 315 9.60 0.00 2.91
C PHE A 315 10.68 -1.04 2.57
N ILE A 316 10.41 -1.93 1.62
CA ILE A 316 11.36 -2.99 1.23
C ILE A 316 12.64 -2.36 0.68
N VAL A 317 12.50 -1.43 -0.26
CA VAL A 317 13.62 -0.84 -1.01
C VAL A 317 14.46 0.09 -0.14
N HIS A 318 13.81 0.98 0.62
CA HIS A 318 14.50 2.07 1.28
C HIS A 318 14.76 1.80 2.77
N SER A 319 14.00 0.92 3.41
CA SER A 319 14.09 0.69 4.85
C SER A 319 14.70 -0.67 5.17
N LEU A 320 14.11 -1.74 4.63
CA LEU A 320 14.52 -3.11 4.94
C LEU A 320 15.85 -3.50 4.26
N ARG A 321 15.97 -3.27 2.94
CA ARG A 321 17.17 -3.66 2.18
C ARG A 321 18.49 -3.16 2.78
N PRO A 322 18.64 -1.91 3.25
CA PRO A 322 19.86 -1.47 3.93
C PRO A 322 20.19 -2.27 5.19
N TRP A 323 19.19 -2.75 5.94
CA TRP A 323 19.42 -3.62 7.09
C TRP A 323 19.92 -4.99 6.64
N LEU A 324 19.28 -5.60 5.64
CA LEU A 324 19.69 -6.89 5.10
C LEU A 324 21.15 -6.86 4.64
N VAL A 325 21.53 -5.85 3.85
CA VAL A 325 22.92 -5.71 3.37
C VAL A 325 23.91 -5.54 4.53
N ARG A 326 23.57 -4.82 5.60
CA ARG A 326 24.46 -4.70 6.78
C ARG A 326 24.70 -6.06 7.43
N TRP A 327 23.63 -6.81 7.62
CA TRP A 327 23.69 -8.16 8.17
C TRP A 327 24.52 -9.09 7.29
N GLU A 328 24.24 -9.14 5.99
CA GLU A 328 24.96 -9.97 5.02
C GLU A 328 26.45 -9.63 5.02
N GLN A 329 26.80 -8.35 4.94
CA GLN A 329 28.20 -7.92 4.90
C GLN A 329 28.94 -8.27 6.19
N GLU A 330 28.35 -8.04 7.37
CA GLU A 330 29.00 -8.40 8.64
C GLU A 330 29.07 -9.92 8.84
N MET A 331 28.03 -10.68 8.48
CA MET A 331 28.08 -12.14 8.52
C MET A 331 29.14 -12.71 7.58
N ASN A 332 29.18 -12.26 6.32
CA ASN A 332 30.22 -12.64 5.37
C ASN A 332 31.62 -12.26 5.86
N ARG A 333 31.75 -11.09 6.50
CA ARG A 333 33.04 -10.59 7.00
C ARG A 333 33.50 -11.27 8.29
N LYS A 334 32.60 -11.82 9.10
CA LYS A 334 32.95 -12.38 10.42
C LYS A 334 32.83 -13.89 10.49
N LEU A 335 31.83 -14.49 9.86
CA LEU A 335 31.54 -15.90 9.99
C LEU A 335 32.34 -16.76 9.00
N LEU A 336 32.57 -16.24 7.79
CA LEU A 336 33.37 -16.90 6.76
C LEU A 336 34.86 -16.50 6.84
N SER A 337 35.75 -17.45 6.60
CA SER A 337 37.17 -17.19 6.37
C SER A 337 37.40 -16.36 5.11
N ARG A 338 38.62 -15.84 4.92
CA ARG A 338 38.94 -15.05 3.71
C ARG A 338 38.88 -15.88 2.44
N GLU A 339 39.27 -17.15 2.51
CA GLU A 339 39.26 -18.09 1.40
C GLU A 339 37.84 -18.48 1.03
N GLU A 340 37.01 -18.83 2.02
CA GLU A 340 35.61 -19.20 1.80
C GLU A 340 34.82 -18.07 1.12
N ARG A 341 35.06 -16.79 1.43
CA ARG A 341 34.33 -15.65 0.82
C ARG A 341 34.46 -15.54 -0.69
N THR A 342 35.48 -16.15 -1.28
CA THR A 342 35.64 -16.19 -2.74
C THR A 342 34.61 -17.10 -3.40
N ARG A 343 34.14 -18.11 -2.66
CA ARG A 343 33.27 -19.19 -3.15
C ARG A 343 31.90 -19.16 -2.49
N PHE A 344 31.80 -18.87 -1.20
CA PHE A 344 30.57 -18.87 -0.42
C PHE A 344 30.20 -17.47 0.07
N PHE A 345 28.91 -17.22 0.22
CA PHE A 345 28.38 -16.00 0.79
C PHE A 345 26.99 -16.22 1.41
N VAL A 346 26.71 -15.50 2.49
CA VAL A 346 25.42 -15.44 3.17
C VAL A 346 24.60 -14.31 2.57
N GLU A 347 23.34 -14.58 2.24
CA GLU A 347 22.42 -13.62 1.64
C GLU A 347 20.96 -13.87 2.08
N PHE A 348 20.20 -12.81 2.28
CA PHE A 348 18.75 -12.90 2.49
C PHE A 348 18.04 -13.12 1.17
N ASN A 349 17.09 -14.06 1.17
CA ASN A 349 16.19 -14.23 0.05
C ASN A 349 14.98 -13.28 0.18
N ILE A 350 15.03 -12.16 -0.54
CA ILE A 350 13.96 -11.15 -0.57
C ILE A 350 12.70 -11.67 -1.30
N ASP A 351 12.84 -12.68 -2.16
CA ASP A 351 11.69 -13.31 -2.86
C ASP A 351 10.70 -13.93 -1.86
N GLY A 352 11.15 -14.21 -0.62
CA GLY A 352 10.30 -14.59 0.49
C GLY A 352 9.17 -13.60 0.77
N LEU A 353 9.36 -12.30 0.52
CA LEU A 353 8.31 -11.27 0.69
C LEU A 353 7.20 -11.41 -0.36
N LEU A 354 7.54 -11.85 -1.57
CA LEU A 354 6.57 -12.11 -2.64
C LEU A 354 5.70 -13.34 -2.35
N ARG A 355 6.07 -14.21 -1.40
CA ARG A 355 5.24 -15.36 -1.00
C ARG A 355 3.89 -14.93 -0.42
N GLY A 356 3.81 -13.74 0.17
CA GLY A 356 2.55 -13.17 0.68
C GLY A 356 1.56 -12.79 -0.41
N ASP A 357 2.03 -12.54 -1.65
CA ASP A 357 1.21 -12.16 -2.80
C ASP A 357 1.26 -13.26 -3.87
N ALA A 358 0.32 -14.20 -3.77
CA ALA A 358 0.19 -15.30 -4.73
C ALA A 358 -0.11 -14.82 -6.16
N ALA A 359 -0.69 -13.63 -6.34
CA ALA A 359 -1.03 -13.10 -7.65
C ALA A 359 0.21 -12.52 -8.34
N ALA A 360 0.98 -11.64 -7.67
CA ALA A 360 2.23 -11.11 -8.21
C ALA A 360 3.24 -12.24 -8.47
N ARG A 361 3.32 -13.22 -7.57
CA ARG A 361 4.18 -14.41 -7.72
C ARG A 361 3.75 -15.30 -8.89
N GLY A 362 2.44 -15.52 -9.07
CA GLY A 362 1.89 -16.23 -10.22
C GLY A 362 2.13 -15.51 -11.55
N GLN A 363 2.03 -14.18 -11.57
CA GLN A 363 2.36 -13.36 -12.75
C GLN A 363 3.85 -13.44 -13.08
N PHE A 364 4.73 -13.37 -12.09
CA PHE A 364 6.17 -13.52 -12.27
C PHE A 364 6.52 -14.89 -12.91
N TYR A 365 5.98 -15.99 -12.38
CA TYR A 365 6.20 -17.31 -12.97
C TYR A 365 5.58 -17.45 -14.36
N SER A 366 4.38 -16.92 -14.56
CA SER A 366 3.72 -16.92 -15.88
C SER A 366 4.56 -16.19 -16.92
N LEU A 367 5.06 -14.99 -16.60
CA LEU A 367 5.98 -14.25 -17.46
C LEU A 367 7.28 -15.02 -17.68
N GLY A 368 7.86 -15.63 -16.63
CA GLY A 368 9.10 -16.38 -16.77
C GLY A 368 9.01 -17.60 -17.67
N ARG A 369 7.89 -18.33 -17.56
CA ARG A 369 7.58 -19.44 -18.47
C ARG A 369 7.22 -18.95 -19.86
N GLN A 370 6.46 -17.86 -20.00
CA GLN A 370 6.09 -17.28 -21.29
C GLN A 370 7.33 -16.86 -22.09
N TRP A 371 8.31 -16.24 -21.42
CA TRP A 371 9.54 -15.72 -22.04
C TRP A 371 10.70 -16.71 -22.04
N GLY A 372 10.52 -17.91 -21.49
CA GLY A 372 11.48 -19.01 -21.65
C GLY A 372 12.70 -19.00 -20.77
N TRP A 373 12.72 -18.25 -19.68
CA TRP A 373 13.82 -18.24 -18.72
C TRP A 373 13.50 -18.97 -17.40
N LEU A 374 12.26 -19.46 -17.25
CA LEU A 374 11.88 -20.45 -16.22
C LEU A 374 11.26 -21.67 -16.88
N SER A 375 11.73 -22.84 -16.46
CA SER A 375 11.07 -24.13 -16.68
C SER A 375 10.03 -24.43 -15.60
N ALA A 376 9.28 -25.52 -15.74
CA ALA A 376 8.32 -25.93 -14.71
C ALA A 376 9.02 -26.44 -13.45
N ASN A 377 10.16 -27.14 -13.58
CA ASN A 377 10.97 -27.60 -12.46
C ASN A 377 11.63 -26.44 -11.71
N ASP A 378 12.10 -25.39 -12.42
CA ASP A 378 12.63 -24.20 -11.75
C ASP A 378 11.60 -23.56 -10.82
N VAL A 379 10.33 -23.49 -11.27
CA VAL A 379 9.23 -22.97 -10.45
C VAL A 379 8.94 -23.90 -9.26
N LEU A 380 9.00 -25.22 -9.46
CA LEU A 380 8.80 -26.19 -8.38
C LEU A 380 9.91 -26.11 -7.33
N ASP A 381 11.18 -25.99 -7.73
CA ASP A 381 12.30 -25.79 -6.80
C ASP A 381 12.15 -24.47 -6.02
N MET A 382 11.77 -23.38 -6.69
CA MET A 382 11.48 -22.10 -6.03
C MET A 382 10.33 -22.19 -5.01
N GLU A 383 9.33 -23.03 -5.29
CA GLU A 383 8.20 -23.31 -4.39
C GLU A 383 8.49 -24.42 -3.36
N ASN A 384 9.72 -24.95 -3.32
CA ASN A 384 10.10 -26.11 -2.51
C ASN A 384 9.15 -27.32 -2.70
N ARG A 385 8.78 -27.60 -3.96
CA ARG A 385 7.94 -28.74 -4.36
C ARG A 385 8.80 -29.77 -5.10
N PRO A 386 8.42 -31.06 -5.06
CA PRO A 386 9.12 -32.08 -5.82
C PRO A 386 9.05 -31.77 -7.33
N GLU A 387 10.19 -31.92 -8.00
CA GLU A 387 10.32 -31.81 -9.45
C GLU A 387 9.52 -32.93 -10.15
N ILE A 388 9.09 -32.68 -11.39
CA ILE A 388 8.29 -33.62 -12.20
C ILE A 388 9.15 -34.43 -13.19
N GLY A 389 10.44 -34.61 -12.88
CA GLY A 389 11.43 -35.23 -13.77
C GLY A 389 11.72 -34.39 -15.02
N ASP A 390 12.41 -34.97 -16.00
CA ASP A 390 12.95 -34.27 -17.17
C ASP A 390 11.89 -33.51 -18.01
N GLN A 391 10.61 -33.91 -17.92
CA GLN A 391 9.50 -33.22 -18.59
C GLN A 391 9.26 -31.79 -18.05
N GLY A 392 9.74 -31.49 -16.85
CA GLY A 392 9.65 -30.18 -16.24
C GLY A 392 10.74 -29.20 -16.67
N ASP A 393 11.81 -29.65 -17.32
CA ASP A 393 12.99 -28.85 -17.72
C ASP A 393 12.83 -28.21 -19.11
N ILE A 394 11.60 -28.02 -19.57
CA ILE A 394 11.29 -27.45 -20.87
C ILE A 394 11.20 -25.92 -20.77
N TYR A 395 12.09 -25.22 -21.47
CA TYR A 395 12.09 -23.77 -21.61
C TYR A 395 11.35 -23.36 -22.90
N LEU A 396 10.27 -22.58 -22.75
CA LEU A 396 9.42 -22.18 -23.88
C LEU A 396 10.01 -20.97 -24.62
N THR A 397 10.15 -21.03 -25.94
CA THR A 397 10.55 -19.83 -26.71
C THR A 397 9.30 -19.17 -27.31
N PRO A 398 9.06 -17.86 -27.07
CA PRO A 398 7.95 -17.16 -27.72
C PRO A 398 8.11 -17.21 -29.24
N PHE A 399 7.06 -17.63 -29.94
CA PHE A 399 7.04 -17.75 -31.41
C PHE A 399 7.38 -16.42 -32.13
N ASN A 400 7.12 -15.29 -31.48
CA ASN A 400 7.29 -13.95 -32.05
C ASN A 400 8.73 -13.40 -31.92
N MET A 401 9.68 -14.17 -31.39
CA MET A 401 11.08 -13.76 -31.14
C MET A 401 12.07 -14.44 -32.09
N MET A 402 11.60 -14.92 -33.25
CA MET A 402 12.43 -15.45 -34.34
C MET A 402 13.02 -14.31 -35.19
N ASP A 403 14.11 -14.58 -35.93
CA ASP A 403 14.67 -13.62 -36.88
C ASP A 403 13.62 -13.24 -37.94
N SER A 404 13.64 -11.99 -38.37
CA SER A 404 12.80 -11.48 -39.45
C SER A 404 12.95 -12.26 -40.76
N GLU A 405 14.12 -12.87 -41.01
CA GLU A 405 14.34 -13.74 -42.18
C GLU A 405 13.58 -15.08 -42.07
N ASP A 406 13.47 -15.65 -40.87
CA ASP A 406 12.73 -16.90 -40.61
C ASP A 406 11.19 -16.70 -40.65
N LEU A 407 10.73 -15.46 -40.42
CA LEU A 407 9.34 -15.03 -40.60
C LEU A 407 8.90 -15.00 -42.07
N ALA A 408 9.83 -14.90 -43.02
CA ALA A 408 9.52 -14.87 -44.44
C ALA A 408 9.34 -16.28 -45.05
N GLY A 409 9.94 -17.32 -44.45
CA GLY A 409 9.89 -18.70 -44.93
C GLY A 409 8.62 -19.46 -44.53
N ASN A 410 7.99 -19.08 -43.42
CA ASN A 410 6.71 -19.64 -42.98
C ASN A 410 5.62 -18.60 -43.20
N GLY A 411 4.82 -18.78 -44.25
CA GLY A 411 3.72 -17.90 -44.68
C GLY A 411 2.54 -17.76 -43.68
N ALA A 412 2.80 -17.55 -42.40
CA ALA A 412 1.82 -17.15 -41.42
C ALA A 412 1.64 -15.63 -41.48
N LYS A 413 0.68 -15.18 -42.29
CA LYS A 413 0.14 -13.81 -42.20
C LYS A 413 -0.23 -13.54 -40.74
N ALA A 414 0.38 -12.52 -40.13
CA ALA A 414 -0.07 -12.00 -38.85
C ALA A 414 -1.59 -11.74 -38.92
N PRO A 415 -2.40 -12.26 -37.98
CA PRO A 415 -3.82 -12.01 -38.01
C PRO A 415 -4.05 -10.50 -37.81
N PRO A 416 -4.89 -9.85 -38.63
CA PRO A 416 -5.18 -8.44 -38.47
C PRO A 416 -5.80 -8.20 -37.09
N VAL A 417 -5.41 -7.09 -36.48
CA VAL A 417 -5.91 -6.61 -35.18
C VAL A 417 -7.45 -6.61 -35.21
N ARG A 418 -8.05 -7.52 -34.44
CA ARG A 418 -9.51 -7.61 -34.27
C ARG A 418 -9.92 -6.69 -33.12
N SER A 419 -10.84 -5.77 -33.38
CA SER A 419 -11.51 -4.93 -32.39
C SER A 419 -12.85 -5.55 -32.03
N VAL A 420 -13.17 -5.65 -30.74
CA VAL A 420 -14.45 -6.20 -30.25
C VAL A 420 -15.30 -5.09 -29.64
N GLY A 421 -16.62 -5.18 -29.85
CA GLY A 421 -17.65 -4.32 -29.28
C GLY A 421 -19.03 -4.96 -29.25
N LEU A 422 -19.95 -4.34 -28.50
CA LEU A 422 -21.33 -4.80 -28.36
C LEU A 422 -22.29 -3.84 -29.10
N ARG A 423 -23.13 -4.40 -29.97
CA ARG A 423 -24.29 -3.70 -30.55
C ARG A 423 -25.40 -4.73 -30.75
N GLY A 424 -26.60 -4.47 -30.25
CA GLY A 424 -27.74 -5.31 -30.58
C GLY A 424 -27.83 -6.63 -29.81
N GLY A 425 -27.31 -6.69 -28.59
CA GLY A 425 -27.34 -7.84 -27.67
C GLY A 425 -26.52 -9.07 -28.06
N ASN A 426 -26.02 -9.13 -29.29
CA ASN A 426 -24.95 -10.03 -29.75
C ASN A 426 -23.58 -9.35 -29.68
N VAL A 427 -22.50 -10.14 -29.64
CA VAL A 427 -21.14 -9.63 -29.86
C VAL A 427 -21.01 -9.33 -31.36
N VAL A 428 -20.98 -8.04 -31.72
CA VAL A 428 -20.98 -7.59 -33.12
C VAL A 428 -19.69 -6.84 -33.44
N LEU A 429 -18.99 -7.30 -34.47
CA LEU A 429 -17.81 -6.69 -35.04
C LEU A 429 -18.21 -5.55 -35.98
N LEU A 430 -17.61 -4.37 -35.83
CA LEU A 430 -17.54 -3.39 -36.92
C LEU A 430 -16.32 -3.71 -37.77
N GLY A 431 -16.54 -4.26 -38.97
CA GLY A 431 -15.52 -4.45 -40.00
C GLY A 431 -15.40 -3.21 -40.87
N ARG A 432 -14.20 -2.91 -41.39
CA ARG A 432 -14.03 -1.91 -42.45
C ARG A 432 -14.15 -2.61 -43.79
N ASN A 433 -15.07 -2.15 -44.64
CA ASN A 433 -15.18 -2.64 -46.02
C ASN A 433 -13.99 -2.16 -46.86
N PRO A 434 -13.75 -2.79 -48.03
CA PRO A 434 -12.68 -2.38 -48.96
C PRO A 434 -12.70 -0.89 -49.31
N ASP A 435 -13.88 -0.26 -49.26
CA ASP A 435 -14.11 1.15 -49.56
C ASP A 435 -13.86 2.10 -48.37
N GLY A 436 -13.50 1.56 -47.21
CA GLY A 436 -13.10 2.35 -46.05
C GLY A 436 -14.22 2.73 -45.06
N ASN A 437 -15.47 2.31 -45.30
CA ASN A 437 -16.62 2.48 -44.40
C ASN A 437 -16.79 1.31 -43.43
N TYR A 438 -17.43 1.54 -42.28
CA TYR A 438 -17.64 0.51 -41.25
C TYR A 438 -18.99 -0.22 -41.44
N GLU A 439 -18.99 -1.56 -41.45
CA GLU A 439 -20.19 -2.42 -41.49
C GLU A 439 -20.21 -3.47 -40.36
N LEU A 440 -21.40 -3.91 -39.94
CA LEU A 440 -21.66 -4.78 -38.79
C LEU A 440 -21.60 -6.29 -39.16
N ARG A 441 -20.94 -7.14 -38.36
CA ARG A 441 -20.97 -8.62 -38.50
C ARG A 441 -20.90 -9.37 -37.15
N GLU A 442 -21.74 -10.38 -36.95
CA GLU A 442 -21.88 -11.13 -35.68
C GLU A 442 -20.77 -12.19 -35.43
N LEU A 443 -20.44 -12.42 -34.15
CA LEU A 443 -19.56 -13.52 -33.68
C LEU A 443 -20.38 -14.66 -33.04
N PRO A 444 -20.08 -15.94 -33.34
CA PRO A 444 -20.70 -17.07 -32.66
C PRO A 444 -20.08 -17.25 -31.26
N LEU A 445 -20.89 -17.15 -30.21
CA LEU A 445 -20.55 -17.54 -28.84
C LEU A 445 -20.95 -19.01 -28.66
N GLU A 446 -19.99 -19.89 -28.38
CA GLU A 446 -20.29 -21.29 -28.07
C GLU A 446 -20.41 -21.47 -26.55
N PRO A 447 -21.60 -21.86 -26.03
CA PRO A 447 -21.75 -22.18 -24.61
C PRO A 447 -20.92 -23.43 -24.28
N ARG A 448 -20.23 -23.42 -23.13
CA ARG A 448 -19.59 -24.62 -22.58
C ARG A 448 -20.68 -25.66 -22.27
N ALA A 449 -20.42 -26.94 -22.57
CA ALA A 449 -21.38 -28.01 -22.32
C ALA A 449 -21.83 -28.00 -20.84
N PRO A 450 -23.14 -27.98 -20.53
CA PRO A 450 -23.62 -27.82 -19.17
C PRO A 450 -23.31 -29.08 -18.35
N GLU A 451 -22.62 -28.90 -17.21
CA GLU A 451 -22.72 -29.90 -16.13
C GLU A 451 -24.13 -29.81 -15.54
N PRO A 452 -24.83 -30.94 -15.31
CA PRO A 452 -26.17 -30.91 -14.74
C PRO A 452 -26.11 -30.37 -13.30
N ARG A 453 -26.66 -29.17 -13.08
CA ARG A 453 -26.83 -28.55 -11.75
C ARG A 453 -28.27 -28.12 -11.53
N ASP A 454 -28.70 -28.24 -10.28
CA ASP A 454 -30.10 -28.14 -9.87
C ASP A 454 -30.63 -26.69 -9.93
N VAL A 455 -31.57 -26.43 -10.85
CA VAL A 455 -32.06 -25.09 -11.24
C VAL A 455 -32.78 -24.37 -10.08
N ARG A 456 -33.25 -25.11 -9.06
CA ARG A 456 -33.99 -24.53 -7.91
C ARG A 456 -33.10 -23.82 -6.88
N GLU A 457 -31.83 -24.17 -6.75
CA GLU A 457 -30.90 -23.48 -5.82
C GLU A 457 -30.39 -22.14 -6.40
N ALA A 458 -30.42 -21.96 -7.73
CA ALA A 458 -29.90 -20.79 -8.43
C ALA A 458 -30.71 -19.50 -8.14
N GLY A 459 -32.04 -19.59 -7.98
CA GLY A 459 -32.89 -18.41 -7.78
C GLY A 459 -32.65 -17.65 -6.46
N THR A 460 -32.36 -18.34 -5.36
CA THR A 460 -32.06 -17.69 -4.07
C THR A 460 -30.61 -17.21 -3.96
N ARG A 461 -29.67 -17.84 -4.68
CA ARG A 461 -28.28 -17.36 -4.83
C ARG A 461 -28.20 -16.14 -5.76
N GLY A 462 -28.98 -16.14 -6.85
CA GLY A 462 -29.21 -15.01 -7.77
C GLY A 462 -29.51 -13.69 -7.06
N LEU A 463 -30.49 -13.71 -6.15
CA LEU A 463 -30.90 -12.52 -5.40
C LEU A 463 -29.82 -12.01 -4.41
N ARG A 464 -28.94 -12.88 -3.91
CA ARG A 464 -27.80 -12.48 -3.07
C ARG A 464 -26.66 -11.90 -3.91
N GLY A 465 -26.34 -12.55 -5.04
CA GLY A 465 -25.34 -12.07 -6.01
C GLY A 465 -25.69 -10.69 -6.55
N LEU A 466 -26.97 -10.44 -6.83
CA LEU A 466 -27.49 -9.11 -7.19
C LEU A 466 -27.21 -8.02 -6.13
N ARG A 467 -27.43 -8.32 -4.84
CA ARG A 467 -27.15 -7.36 -3.76
C ARG A 467 -25.67 -7.05 -3.66
N LEU A 468 -24.81 -8.06 -3.86
CA LEU A 468 -23.36 -7.89 -3.87
C LEU A 468 -22.92 -7.02 -5.05
N ARG A 469 -23.36 -7.32 -6.27
CA ARG A 469 -23.10 -6.50 -7.47
C ARG A 469 -23.51 -5.04 -7.28
N ARG A 470 -24.66 -4.79 -6.65
CA ARG A 470 -25.11 -3.42 -6.33
C ARG A 470 -24.18 -2.69 -5.37
N LYS A 471 -23.66 -3.37 -4.34
CA LYS A 471 -22.66 -2.78 -3.43
C LYS A 471 -21.36 -2.48 -4.18
N ILE A 472 -20.92 -3.39 -5.05
CA ILE A 472 -19.72 -3.19 -5.88
C ILE A 472 -19.92 -1.99 -6.81
N LYS A 473 -21.08 -1.88 -7.49
CA LYS A 473 -21.46 -0.73 -8.33
C LYS A 473 -21.36 0.59 -7.57
N ALA A 474 -21.99 0.67 -6.39
CA ALA A 474 -21.99 1.88 -5.58
C ALA A 474 -20.58 2.29 -5.15
N ALA A 475 -19.74 1.33 -4.76
CA ALA A 475 -18.36 1.57 -4.38
C ALA A 475 -17.48 1.99 -5.57
N GLN A 476 -17.62 1.33 -6.72
CA GLN A 476 -16.78 1.57 -7.90
C GLN A 476 -17.16 2.85 -8.66
N ARG A 477 -18.41 3.34 -8.54
CA ARG A 477 -18.83 4.60 -9.17
C ARG A 477 -17.90 5.77 -8.81
N ALA A 478 -17.57 5.93 -7.53
CA ALA A 478 -16.69 7.02 -7.08
C ALA A 478 -15.26 6.89 -7.62
N VAL A 479 -14.76 5.64 -7.77
CA VAL A 479 -13.42 5.36 -8.32
C VAL A 479 -13.36 5.66 -9.82
N ILE A 480 -14.42 5.29 -10.55
CA ILE A 480 -14.55 5.60 -11.98
C ILE A 480 -14.66 7.12 -12.18
N GLU A 481 -15.42 7.81 -11.32
CA GLU A 481 -15.59 9.26 -11.38
C GLU A 481 -14.27 10.01 -11.18
N ASP A 482 -13.49 9.65 -10.16
CA ASP A 482 -12.16 10.23 -9.93
C ASP A 482 -11.23 10.00 -11.13
N ARG A 483 -11.24 8.78 -11.69
CA ARG A 483 -10.41 8.46 -12.85
C ARG A 483 -10.85 9.22 -14.10
N ALA A 484 -12.16 9.34 -14.33
CA ALA A 484 -12.74 10.11 -15.42
C ALA A 484 -12.42 11.60 -15.28
N GLN A 485 -12.47 12.15 -14.07
CA GLN A 485 -12.06 13.54 -13.80
C GLN A 485 -10.62 13.79 -14.22
N GLY A 486 -9.70 12.87 -13.93
CA GLY A 486 -8.31 12.96 -14.36
C GLY A 486 -8.15 12.96 -15.88
N ILE A 487 -8.93 12.14 -16.58
CA ILE A 487 -8.94 12.07 -18.05
C ILE A 487 -9.43 13.40 -18.65
N ILE A 488 -10.56 13.90 -18.14
CA ILE A 488 -11.20 15.13 -18.63
C ILE A 488 -10.35 16.37 -18.33
N LYS A 489 -9.73 16.46 -17.14
CA LYS A 489 -8.84 17.59 -16.82
C LYS A 489 -7.66 17.69 -17.78
N GLN A 490 -7.07 16.56 -18.15
CA GLN A 490 -5.98 16.54 -19.12
C GLN A 490 -6.48 16.85 -20.54
N GLU A 491 -7.64 16.33 -20.93
CA GLU A 491 -8.31 16.65 -22.19
C GLU A 491 -8.53 18.17 -22.32
N ILE A 492 -9.12 18.80 -21.29
CA ILE A 492 -9.35 20.24 -21.23
C ILE A 492 -8.03 21.00 -21.37
N ALA A 493 -6.98 20.59 -20.65
CA ALA A 493 -5.69 21.26 -20.72
C ALA A 493 -5.08 21.22 -22.13
N LEU A 494 -5.23 20.10 -22.86
CA LEU A 494 -4.76 19.96 -24.24
C LEU A 494 -5.55 20.86 -25.20
N VAL A 495 -6.89 20.87 -25.09
CA VAL A 495 -7.75 21.69 -25.94
C VAL A 495 -7.53 23.18 -25.65
N GLU A 496 -7.44 23.60 -24.38
CA GLU A 496 -7.13 24.98 -24.00
C GLU A 496 -5.75 25.43 -24.49
N ALA A 497 -4.74 24.56 -24.40
CA ALA A 497 -3.41 24.88 -24.88
C ALA A 497 -3.43 25.13 -26.40
N GLU A 498 -4.20 24.35 -27.15
CA GLU A 498 -4.32 24.52 -28.59
C GLU A 498 -5.14 25.77 -28.95
N LEU A 499 -6.24 26.03 -28.26
CA LEU A 499 -7.00 27.29 -28.39
C LEU A 499 -6.11 28.52 -28.17
N LYS A 500 -5.25 28.50 -27.14
CA LYS A 500 -4.31 29.59 -26.83
C LYS A 500 -3.26 29.77 -27.93
N LYS A 501 -2.84 28.70 -28.60
CA LYS A 501 -1.86 28.75 -29.70
C LYS A 501 -2.48 29.26 -31.00
N THR A 502 -3.70 28.84 -31.31
CA THR A 502 -4.34 29.17 -32.59
C THR A 502 -4.96 30.57 -32.59
N LEU A 503 -5.62 30.97 -31.51
CA LEU A 503 -6.44 32.20 -31.46
C LEU A 503 -5.78 33.38 -30.71
N ARG A 504 -4.44 33.38 -30.52
CA ARG A 504 -3.73 34.51 -29.90
C ARG A 504 -3.70 35.72 -30.85
N SER A 505 -4.24 36.84 -30.40
CA SER A 505 -4.33 38.11 -31.14
C SER A 505 -2.99 38.78 -31.51
N ALA A 506 -1.84 38.28 -31.03
CA ALA A 506 -0.52 38.87 -31.23
C ALA A 506 0.60 37.86 -31.58
N ALA A 507 0.27 36.69 -32.15
CA ALA A 507 1.28 35.75 -32.60
C ALA A 507 1.69 36.02 -34.07
N PRO A 508 3.00 36.07 -34.41
CA PRO A 508 3.46 36.33 -35.78
C PRO A 508 3.08 35.23 -36.80
N ASN A 509 2.58 34.07 -36.32
CA ASN A 509 2.05 32.96 -37.13
C ASN A 509 0.63 32.57 -36.64
N ARG A 510 -0.34 33.46 -36.77
CA ARG A 510 -1.76 33.18 -36.43
C ARG A 510 -2.28 32.01 -37.27
N ARG A 511 -2.93 31.04 -36.64
CA ARG A 511 -3.55 29.87 -37.28
C ARG A 511 -5.05 30.08 -37.40
N ASP A 512 -5.66 29.66 -38.50
CA ASP A 512 -7.10 29.78 -38.77
C ASP A 512 -7.94 28.67 -38.10
N LEU A 513 -9.27 28.79 -38.13
CA LEU A 513 -10.20 27.76 -37.61
C LEU A 513 -9.95 26.37 -38.23
N LYS A 514 -9.52 26.33 -39.49
CA LYS A 514 -9.16 25.09 -40.19
C LYS A 514 -7.97 24.40 -39.52
N SER A 515 -6.97 25.17 -39.10
CA SER A 515 -5.81 24.66 -38.36
C SER A 515 -6.18 24.17 -36.96
N LEU A 516 -7.11 24.85 -36.26
CA LEU A 516 -7.65 24.38 -34.99
C LEU A 516 -8.38 23.03 -35.15
N ARG A 517 -9.13 22.86 -36.23
CA ARG A 517 -9.86 21.61 -36.51
C ARG A 517 -8.91 20.43 -36.72
N ILE A 518 -7.85 20.64 -37.50
CA ILE A 518 -6.79 19.64 -37.71
C ILE A 518 -6.10 19.29 -36.39
N ALA A 519 -5.80 20.28 -35.56
CA ALA A 519 -5.15 20.05 -34.27
C ALA A 519 -6.05 19.28 -33.30
N ILE A 520 -7.37 19.54 -33.29
CA ILE A 520 -8.35 18.76 -32.53
C ILE A 520 -8.38 17.30 -33.03
N ASP A 521 -8.43 17.07 -34.35
CA ASP A 521 -8.39 15.70 -34.90
C ASP A 521 -7.12 14.94 -34.48
N GLU A 522 -5.97 15.63 -34.43
CA GLU A 522 -4.72 15.03 -33.97
C GLU A 522 -4.73 14.69 -32.47
N ILE A 523 -5.21 15.61 -31.63
CA ILE A 523 -5.36 15.39 -30.18
C ILE A 523 -6.20 14.13 -29.94
N TYR A 524 -7.32 13.98 -30.63
CA TYR A 524 -8.24 12.86 -30.41
C TYR A 524 -7.83 11.55 -31.08
N ARG A 525 -6.89 11.58 -32.04
CA ARG A 525 -6.28 10.36 -32.60
C ARG A 525 -5.49 9.59 -31.53
N GLU A 526 -4.72 10.29 -30.72
CA GLU A 526 -3.93 9.69 -29.63
C GLU A 526 -4.72 9.54 -28.32
N HIS A 527 -5.74 10.39 -28.11
CA HIS A 527 -6.55 10.40 -26.89
C HIS A 527 -7.19 9.05 -26.58
N ALA A 528 -7.68 8.33 -27.61
CA ALA A 528 -8.37 7.06 -27.43
C ALA A 528 -7.48 6.02 -26.72
N GLY A 529 -6.25 5.81 -27.19
CA GLY A 529 -5.33 4.85 -26.58
C GLY A 529 -4.91 5.25 -25.17
N TRP A 530 -4.70 6.55 -24.95
CA TRP A 530 -4.32 7.09 -23.66
C TRP A 530 -5.45 6.99 -22.63
N ALA A 531 -6.68 7.37 -22.97
CA ALA A 531 -7.86 7.26 -22.11
C ALA A 531 -8.13 5.80 -21.72
N SER A 532 -8.04 4.86 -22.69
CA SER A 532 -8.15 3.43 -22.44
C SER A 532 -7.07 2.95 -21.46
N LYS A 533 -5.80 3.33 -21.66
CA LYS A 533 -4.71 2.96 -20.75
C LYS A 533 -4.92 3.51 -19.34
N ARG A 534 -5.49 4.70 -19.21
CA ARG A 534 -5.73 5.36 -17.91
C ARG A 534 -6.90 4.74 -17.16
N MET A 535 -7.94 4.31 -17.88
CA MET A 535 -9.13 3.68 -17.31
C MET A 535 -8.97 2.17 -17.07
N ARG A 536 -8.06 1.50 -17.80
CA ARG A 536 -7.77 0.07 -17.72
C ARG A 536 -7.72 -0.51 -16.30
N PRO A 537 -6.91 0.01 -15.35
CA PRO A 537 -6.83 -0.59 -14.02
C PRO A 537 -8.15 -0.54 -13.25
N VAL A 538 -8.96 0.51 -13.45
CA VAL A 538 -10.25 0.66 -12.77
C VAL A 538 -11.27 -0.33 -13.32
N ILE A 539 -11.40 -0.44 -14.64
CA ILE A 539 -12.35 -1.37 -15.26
C ILE A 539 -11.92 -2.82 -15.05
N ARG A 540 -10.61 -3.15 -15.07
CA ARG A 540 -10.14 -4.51 -14.77
C ARG A 540 -10.50 -4.94 -13.36
N ASN A 541 -10.16 -4.11 -12.36
CA ASN A 541 -10.52 -4.38 -10.97
C ASN A 541 -12.03 -4.51 -10.81
N TYR A 542 -12.80 -3.67 -11.51
CA TYR A 542 -14.26 -3.78 -11.48
C TYR A 542 -14.74 -5.13 -12.05
N ALA A 543 -14.18 -5.56 -13.18
CA ALA A 543 -14.51 -6.82 -13.82
C ALA A 543 -14.17 -8.05 -12.97
N GLU A 544 -13.03 -8.03 -12.27
CA GLU A 544 -12.65 -9.09 -11.33
C GLU A 544 -13.67 -9.22 -10.19
N LEU A 545 -14.11 -8.09 -9.62
CA LEU A 545 -15.12 -8.07 -8.56
C LEU A 545 -16.48 -8.59 -9.05
N ILE A 546 -16.86 -8.24 -10.29
CA ILE A 546 -18.11 -8.71 -10.90
C ILE A 546 -18.02 -10.21 -11.21
N ALA A 547 -16.93 -10.66 -11.83
CA ALA A 547 -16.71 -12.08 -12.14
C ALA A 547 -16.74 -12.94 -10.87
N ALA A 548 -16.07 -12.52 -9.80
CA ALA A 548 -16.13 -13.21 -8.50
C ALA A 548 -17.56 -13.25 -7.92
N ALA A 549 -18.33 -12.16 -8.05
CA ALA A 549 -19.74 -12.16 -7.65
C ALA A 549 -20.59 -13.13 -8.50
N MET A 550 -20.23 -13.34 -9.77
CA MET A 550 -20.90 -14.31 -10.66
C MET A 550 -20.55 -15.76 -10.34
N GLU A 551 -19.30 -16.05 -10.02
CA GLU A 551 -18.90 -17.37 -9.55
C GLU A 551 -19.65 -17.77 -8.27
N ASP A 552 -19.78 -16.84 -7.31
CA ASP A 552 -20.56 -17.03 -6.09
C ASP A 552 -22.06 -17.22 -6.39
N GLU A 553 -22.63 -16.38 -7.27
CA GLU A 553 -24.04 -16.46 -7.68
C GLU A 553 -24.38 -17.82 -8.32
N LEU A 554 -23.46 -18.36 -9.13
CA LEU A 554 -23.64 -19.61 -9.87
C LEU A 554 -23.16 -20.85 -9.09
N GLY A 555 -22.62 -20.67 -7.88
CA GLY A 555 -22.09 -21.76 -7.06
C GLY A 555 -20.93 -22.51 -7.72
N ILE A 556 -20.15 -21.81 -8.55
CA ILE A 556 -18.94 -22.33 -9.19
C ILE A 556 -17.82 -22.04 -8.20
N GLY A 557 -17.34 -23.08 -7.48
CA GLY A 557 -16.36 -22.91 -6.41
C GLY A 557 -15.16 -22.05 -6.82
N THR A 558 -14.67 -21.23 -5.89
CA THR A 558 -13.67 -20.13 -6.03
C THR A 558 -12.25 -20.57 -6.39
N ASN A 559 -12.08 -21.68 -7.10
CA ASN A 559 -10.78 -22.25 -7.43
C ASN A 559 -10.04 -21.53 -8.58
N SER A 560 -10.70 -20.63 -9.32
CA SER A 560 -10.06 -19.76 -10.32
C SER A 560 -9.87 -18.34 -9.78
N ARG A 561 -8.67 -18.03 -9.25
CA ARG A 561 -8.27 -16.62 -9.00
C ARG A 561 -7.96 -15.84 -10.28
N GLN A 562 -8.30 -16.39 -11.45
CA GLN A 562 -8.14 -15.76 -12.75
C GLN A 562 -9.52 -15.61 -13.36
N ILE A 563 -9.83 -14.40 -13.81
CA ILE A 563 -10.99 -14.10 -14.64
C ILE A 563 -10.99 -15.05 -15.85
N ASP A 564 -12.14 -15.63 -16.17
CA ASP A 564 -12.25 -16.56 -17.29
C ASP A 564 -11.67 -15.93 -18.58
N PRO A 565 -10.87 -16.65 -19.40
CA PRO A 565 -10.22 -16.08 -20.57
C PRO A 565 -11.18 -15.45 -21.61
N GLN A 566 -12.45 -15.88 -21.64
CA GLN A 566 -13.49 -15.24 -22.45
C GLN A 566 -13.91 -13.89 -21.85
N VAL A 567 -14.01 -13.81 -20.52
CA VAL A 567 -14.32 -12.57 -19.80
C VAL A 567 -13.15 -11.60 -19.85
N ASP A 568 -11.89 -12.05 -19.70
CA ASP A 568 -10.70 -11.19 -19.81
C ASP A 568 -10.61 -10.52 -21.19
N ARG A 569 -10.79 -11.31 -22.26
CA ARG A 569 -10.80 -10.78 -23.64
C ARG A 569 -11.89 -9.72 -23.81
N PHE A 570 -13.09 -10.00 -23.33
CA PHE A 570 -14.19 -9.05 -23.36
C PHE A 570 -13.85 -7.73 -22.64
N VAL A 571 -13.25 -7.82 -21.45
CA VAL A 571 -12.90 -6.66 -20.63
C VAL A 571 -11.83 -5.79 -21.31
N GLU A 572 -10.77 -6.39 -21.84
CA GLU A 572 -9.71 -5.66 -22.54
C GLU A 572 -10.23 -4.94 -23.78
N ASP A 573 -11.18 -5.54 -24.48
CA ASP A 573 -11.81 -4.91 -25.62
C ASP A 573 -12.79 -3.81 -25.20
N TYR A 574 -13.60 -4.02 -24.16
CA TYR A 574 -14.45 -2.99 -23.57
C TYR A 574 -13.66 -1.74 -23.20
N ILE A 575 -12.49 -1.92 -22.57
CA ILE A 575 -11.58 -0.83 -22.20
C ILE A 575 -11.08 -0.08 -23.45
N ARG A 576 -10.75 -0.80 -24.52
CA ARG A 576 -10.33 -0.17 -25.78
C ARG A 576 -11.47 0.68 -26.37
N GLN A 577 -12.69 0.15 -26.36
CA GLN A 577 -13.87 0.84 -26.87
C GLN A 577 -14.23 2.07 -26.06
N PHE A 578 -14.07 2.03 -24.74
CA PHE A 578 -14.27 3.18 -23.88
C PHE A 578 -13.48 4.39 -24.39
N GLY A 579 -12.17 4.24 -24.62
CA GLY A 579 -11.35 5.34 -25.11
C GLY A 579 -11.74 5.82 -26.51
N VAL A 580 -12.12 4.92 -27.42
CA VAL A 580 -12.60 5.29 -28.76
C VAL A 580 -13.90 6.08 -28.69
N ARG A 581 -14.86 5.64 -27.87
CA ARG A 581 -16.14 6.31 -27.65
C ARG A 581 -15.93 7.71 -27.08
N GLU A 582 -15.18 7.82 -25.98
CA GLU A 582 -14.92 9.11 -25.34
C GLU A 582 -14.19 10.07 -26.27
N ALA A 583 -13.18 9.59 -27.01
CA ALA A 583 -12.48 10.43 -27.97
C ALA A 583 -13.40 10.88 -29.11
N SER A 584 -14.23 9.98 -29.64
CA SER A 584 -15.12 10.29 -30.76
C SER A 584 -16.23 11.26 -30.37
N GLU A 585 -16.90 11.04 -29.24
CA GLU A 585 -17.96 11.94 -28.73
C GLU A 585 -17.43 13.35 -28.49
N SER A 586 -16.25 13.47 -27.88
CA SER A 586 -15.62 14.76 -27.59
C SER A 586 -15.21 15.50 -28.86
N ARG A 587 -14.57 14.79 -29.80
CA ARG A 587 -14.16 15.33 -31.09
C ARG A 587 -15.36 15.84 -31.88
N LEU A 588 -16.43 15.06 -31.97
CA LEU A 588 -17.65 15.46 -32.69
C LEU A 588 -18.33 16.68 -32.05
N GLN A 589 -18.42 16.73 -30.71
CA GLN A 589 -18.98 17.89 -30.01
C GLN A 589 -18.15 19.16 -30.26
N LEU A 590 -16.82 19.07 -30.19
CA LEU A 590 -15.96 20.23 -30.45
C LEU A 590 -15.99 20.65 -31.91
N GLN A 591 -16.07 19.71 -32.85
CA GLN A 591 -16.18 20.02 -34.28
C GLN A 591 -17.48 20.72 -34.62
N ALA A 592 -18.61 20.29 -34.04
CA ALA A 592 -19.90 20.94 -34.24
C ALA A 592 -19.87 22.42 -33.77
N LEU A 593 -19.17 22.71 -32.65
CA LEU A 593 -19.01 24.08 -32.16
C LEU A 593 -18.12 24.96 -33.05
N MET A 594 -17.47 24.40 -34.06
CA MET A 594 -16.62 25.11 -35.01
C MET A 594 -17.30 25.34 -36.36
N GLU A 595 -18.53 24.86 -36.56
CA GLU A 595 -19.28 25.00 -37.82
C GLU A 595 -20.03 26.34 -37.91
N GLU A 596 -20.37 26.95 -36.76
CA GLU A 596 -21.18 28.17 -36.67
C GLU A 596 -20.47 29.24 -35.83
N GLY A 597 -20.24 30.43 -36.41
CA GLY A 597 -19.71 31.60 -35.71
C GLY A 597 -18.33 32.09 -36.17
N ASP A 598 -17.93 33.26 -35.68
CA ASP A 598 -16.58 33.80 -35.87
C ASP A 598 -15.56 33.20 -34.86
N GLU A 599 -14.27 33.49 -35.05
CA GLU A 599 -13.18 32.94 -34.22
C GLU A 599 -13.33 33.19 -32.72
N GLU A 600 -13.91 34.34 -32.34
CA GLU A 600 -14.10 34.72 -30.93
C GLU A 600 -15.30 33.97 -30.34
N GLN A 601 -16.39 33.86 -31.08
CA GLN A 601 -17.57 33.09 -30.71
C GLN A 601 -17.27 31.59 -30.57
N VAL A 602 -16.46 31.02 -31.48
CA VAL A 602 -16.03 29.62 -31.41
C VAL A 602 -15.14 29.39 -30.18
N SER A 603 -14.22 30.31 -29.88
CA SER A 603 -13.37 30.21 -28.69
C SER A 603 -14.18 30.16 -27.40
N GLU A 604 -15.15 31.06 -27.27
CA GLU A 604 -16.00 31.15 -26.08
C GLU A 604 -16.91 29.93 -25.94
N SER A 605 -17.52 29.48 -27.03
CA SER A 605 -18.38 28.30 -27.06
C SER A 605 -17.62 27.03 -26.65
N ILE A 606 -16.37 26.87 -27.12
CA ILE A 606 -15.53 25.75 -26.69
C ILE A 606 -15.19 25.87 -25.20
N ARG A 607 -14.80 27.05 -24.69
CA ARG A 607 -14.49 27.22 -23.26
C ARG A 607 -15.69 26.95 -22.36
N GLN A 608 -16.88 27.38 -22.77
CA GLN A 608 -18.13 27.07 -22.09
C GLN A 608 -18.37 25.55 -22.04
N ARG A 609 -18.17 24.86 -23.17
CA ARG A 609 -18.29 23.40 -23.26
C ARG A 609 -17.27 22.68 -22.37
N LEU A 610 -16.01 23.11 -22.35
CA LEU A 610 -14.97 22.54 -21.50
C LEU A 610 -15.28 22.73 -20.01
N THR A 611 -15.88 23.87 -19.64
CA THR A 611 -16.34 24.15 -18.28
C THR A 611 -17.47 23.18 -17.88
N GLU A 612 -18.47 23.02 -18.75
CA GLU A 612 -19.56 22.04 -18.55
C GLU A 612 -19.02 20.62 -18.41
N TRP A 613 -18.04 20.24 -19.25
CA TRP A 613 -17.39 18.94 -19.17
C TRP A 613 -16.70 18.73 -17.84
N ASN A 614 -15.94 19.71 -17.34
CA ASN A 614 -15.25 19.59 -16.06
C ASN A 614 -16.21 19.33 -14.88
N GLU A 615 -17.41 19.91 -14.94
CA GLU A 615 -18.42 19.83 -13.88
C GLU A 615 -19.29 18.58 -13.95
N LYS A 616 -19.78 18.21 -15.15
CA LYS A 616 -20.87 17.23 -15.29
C LYS A 616 -20.46 15.91 -15.93
N ARG A 617 -19.46 15.93 -16.81
CA ARG A 617 -19.07 14.75 -17.60
C ARG A 617 -18.46 13.61 -16.76
N PRO A 618 -17.62 13.85 -15.73
CA PRO A 618 -17.10 12.78 -14.88
C PRO A 618 -18.20 11.95 -14.24
N GLY A 619 -19.22 12.60 -13.65
CA GLY A 619 -20.36 11.93 -13.05
C GLY A 619 -21.24 11.19 -14.07
N LYS A 620 -21.40 11.72 -15.28
CA LYS A 620 -22.10 11.02 -16.39
C LYS A 620 -21.36 9.74 -16.80
N ILE A 621 -20.04 9.82 -17.00
CA ILE A 621 -19.20 8.66 -17.31
C ILE A 621 -19.28 7.64 -16.17
N ALA A 622 -19.11 8.07 -14.93
CA ALA A 622 -19.18 7.19 -13.77
C ALA A 622 -20.51 6.44 -13.67
N THR A 623 -21.63 7.14 -13.90
CA THR A 623 -22.96 6.54 -13.88
C THR A 623 -23.13 5.52 -15.01
N ARG A 624 -22.68 5.86 -16.23
CA ARG A 624 -22.77 4.98 -17.39
C ARG A 624 -21.92 3.74 -17.21
N GLU A 625 -20.63 3.89 -16.92
CA GLU A 625 -19.70 2.76 -16.82
C GLU A 625 -19.99 1.87 -15.60
N ALA A 626 -20.34 2.45 -14.44
CA ALA A 626 -20.73 1.65 -13.27
C ALA A 626 -21.97 0.78 -13.56
N THR A 627 -22.83 1.18 -14.50
CA THR A 627 -24.06 0.45 -14.78
C THR A 627 -23.90 -0.49 -15.98
N GLN A 628 -23.45 0.04 -17.12
CA GLN A 628 -23.34 -0.69 -18.37
C GLN A 628 -22.17 -1.69 -18.36
N ALA A 629 -21.00 -1.32 -17.82
CA ALA A 629 -19.88 -2.25 -17.77
C ALA A 629 -20.24 -3.44 -16.86
N MET A 630 -20.89 -3.17 -15.73
CA MET A 630 -21.34 -4.21 -14.81
C MET A 630 -22.24 -5.25 -15.49
N ALA A 631 -23.29 -4.79 -16.14
CA ALA A 631 -24.26 -5.68 -16.77
C ALA A 631 -23.65 -6.45 -17.95
N ALA A 632 -22.78 -5.80 -18.74
CA ALA A 632 -22.11 -6.45 -19.85
C ALA A 632 -21.11 -7.52 -19.38
N ILE A 633 -20.31 -7.21 -18.36
CA ILE A 633 -19.36 -8.16 -17.75
C ILE A 633 -20.11 -9.34 -17.11
N ALA A 634 -21.20 -9.05 -16.37
CA ALA A 634 -22.03 -10.08 -15.76
C ALA A 634 -22.62 -11.03 -16.82
N LYS A 635 -23.12 -10.48 -17.94
CA LYS A 635 -23.63 -11.29 -19.06
C LYS A 635 -22.55 -12.22 -19.61
N VAL A 636 -21.36 -11.71 -19.90
CA VAL A 636 -20.27 -12.52 -20.45
C VAL A 636 -19.80 -13.58 -19.45
N ALA A 637 -19.71 -13.24 -18.17
CA ALA A 637 -19.35 -14.18 -17.11
C ALA A 637 -20.38 -15.31 -16.96
N MET A 638 -21.68 -14.99 -17.03
CA MET A 638 -22.75 -16.00 -17.03
C MET A 638 -22.67 -16.91 -18.26
N ILE A 639 -22.39 -16.37 -19.44
CA ILE A 639 -22.22 -17.17 -20.68
C ILE A 639 -21.01 -18.10 -20.56
N ALA A 640 -19.88 -17.59 -20.09
CA ALA A 640 -18.65 -18.37 -19.88
C ALA A 640 -18.89 -19.52 -18.88
N ALA A 641 -19.75 -19.29 -17.89
CA ALA A 641 -20.20 -20.26 -16.92
C ALA A 641 -21.27 -21.25 -17.42
N GLY A 642 -21.71 -21.14 -18.68
CA GLY A 642 -22.68 -22.06 -19.29
C GLY A 642 -24.15 -21.68 -19.11
N VAL A 643 -24.46 -20.46 -18.66
CA VAL A 643 -25.84 -19.95 -18.59
C VAL A 643 -26.36 -19.69 -20.00
N THR A 644 -27.49 -20.30 -20.35
CA THR A 644 -28.10 -20.21 -21.69
C THR A 644 -29.29 -19.26 -21.76
N VAL A 645 -29.81 -18.83 -20.61
CA VAL A 645 -31.02 -18.02 -20.48
C VAL A 645 -30.85 -17.00 -19.36
N PHE A 646 -31.25 -15.75 -19.60
CA PHE A 646 -31.21 -14.65 -18.64
C PHE A 646 -32.61 -14.20 -18.28
N ARG A 647 -32.77 -13.72 -17.06
CA ARG A 647 -33.97 -13.03 -16.58
C ARG A 647 -33.65 -11.59 -16.21
N TRP A 648 -34.44 -10.66 -16.70
CA TRP A 648 -34.37 -9.24 -16.33
C TRP A 648 -34.89 -9.04 -14.91
N MET A 649 -34.14 -8.31 -14.10
CA MET A 649 -34.49 -7.98 -12.72
C MET A 649 -34.44 -6.47 -12.53
N ALA A 650 -35.60 -5.85 -12.46
CA ALA A 650 -35.78 -4.47 -12.03
C ALA A 650 -35.73 -4.37 -10.49
N ASN A 651 -35.56 -3.16 -9.98
CA ASN A 651 -35.64 -2.88 -8.55
C ASN A 651 -36.69 -1.81 -8.27
N ALA A 652 -36.96 -1.55 -6.98
CA ALA A 652 -37.91 -0.51 -6.58
C ALA A 652 -37.49 0.93 -6.95
N ALA A 653 -36.26 1.14 -7.42
CA ALA A 653 -35.74 2.41 -7.91
C ALA A 653 -35.58 2.43 -9.44
N ALA A 654 -36.05 1.39 -10.13
CA ALA A 654 -36.02 1.30 -11.57
C ALA A 654 -37.05 2.28 -12.13
N CYS A 655 -36.77 2.84 -13.31
CA CYS A 655 -37.75 3.64 -13.99
C CYS A 655 -38.94 2.75 -14.45
N PRO A 656 -40.12 3.35 -14.66
CA PRO A 656 -41.31 2.60 -15.08
C PRO A 656 -41.08 1.76 -16.35
N PHE A 657 -40.26 2.23 -17.29
CA PHE A 657 -39.90 1.50 -18.51
C PHE A 657 -39.06 0.24 -18.28
N CYS A 658 -38.19 0.24 -17.26
CA CYS A 658 -37.40 -0.94 -16.95
C CYS A 658 -38.13 -1.89 -15.99
N GLU A 659 -39.07 -1.37 -15.20
CA GLU A 659 -39.98 -2.15 -14.37
C GLU A 659 -40.95 -2.97 -15.24
N SER A 660 -41.42 -2.43 -16.37
CA SER A 660 -42.26 -3.18 -17.30
C SER A 660 -41.56 -4.37 -17.97
N LEU A 661 -40.23 -4.42 -17.91
CA LEU A 661 -39.39 -5.53 -18.37
C LEU A 661 -39.03 -6.53 -17.24
N ASP A 662 -39.46 -6.28 -16.00
CA ASP A 662 -39.13 -7.15 -14.86
C ASP A 662 -39.64 -8.58 -15.06
N GLY A 663 -38.78 -9.55 -14.79
CA GLY A 663 -39.07 -10.97 -14.97
C GLY A 663 -39.09 -11.46 -16.42
N GLN A 664 -38.90 -10.59 -17.42
CA GLN A 664 -38.75 -11.01 -18.82
C GLN A 664 -37.54 -11.93 -18.96
N VAL A 665 -37.64 -12.93 -19.84
CA VAL A 665 -36.60 -13.94 -20.06
C VAL A 665 -36.12 -13.90 -21.51
N ALA A 666 -34.81 -13.94 -21.73
CA ALA A 666 -34.20 -13.96 -23.06
C ALA A 666 -33.02 -14.95 -23.12
N GLY A 667 -32.91 -15.71 -24.20
CA GLY A 667 -31.76 -16.59 -24.46
C GLY A 667 -30.47 -15.81 -24.82
N VAL A 668 -29.32 -16.50 -24.84
CA VAL A 668 -28.00 -15.86 -25.12
C VAL A 668 -27.98 -15.04 -26.41
N GLN A 669 -28.65 -15.51 -27.45
CA GLN A 669 -28.72 -14.90 -28.79
C GLN A 669 -29.95 -14.02 -29.01
N GLN A 670 -30.74 -13.77 -27.95
CA GLN A 670 -31.98 -12.98 -28.02
C GLN A 670 -31.80 -11.63 -27.33
N ASN A 671 -32.55 -10.64 -27.82
CA ASN A 671 -32.66 -9.33 -27.21
C ASN A 671 -33.88 -9.27 -26.30
N PHE A 672 -33.79 -8.50 -25.21
CA PHE A 672 -34.96 -8.14 -24.41
C PHE A 672 -35.84 -7.14 -25.16
N VAL A 673 -35.21 -6.18 -25.85
CA VAL A 673 -35.87 -5.14 -26.67
C VAL A 673 -35.06 -4.93 -27.94
N ASN A 674 -35.71 -4.92 -29.10
CA ASN A 674 -35.03 -4.63 -30.37
C ASN A 674 -34.96 -3.12 -30.65
N ALA A 675 -34.00 -2.70 -31.48
CA ALA A 675 -33.92 -1.33 -31.96
C ALA A 675 -35.25 -0.92 -32.61
N GLY A 676 -35.77 0.27 -32.26
CA GLY A 676 -37.04 0.75 -32.79
C GLY A 676 -38.30 0.15 -32.14
N GLN A 677 -38.16 -0.81 -31.21
CA GLN A 677 -39.29 -1.36 -30.46
C GLN A 677 -39.62 -0.45 -29.27
N GLY A 678 -40.79 0.18 -29.29
CA GLY A 678 -41.26 1.02 -28.18
C GLY A 678 -41.55 0.19 -26.93
N VAL A 679 -41.00 0.62 -25.78
CA VAL A 679 -41.28 0.05 -24.46
C VAL A 679 -42.20 1.00 -23.70
N ASP A 680 -43.36 0.50 -23.29
CA ASP A 680 -44.32 1.28 -22.50
C ASP A 680 -43.91 1.28 -21.02
N GLY A 681 -43.96 2.46 -20.39
CA GLY A 681 -43.67 2.65 -18.98
C GLY A 681 -44.92 2.62 -18.09
N GLY A 682 -46.12 2.55 -18.67
CA GLY A 682 -47.38 2.56 -17.92
C GLY A 682 -47.85 3.98 -17.54
N GLU A 683 -48.81 4.05 -16.60
CA GLU A 683 -49.47 5.30 -16.21
C GLU A 683 -48.47 6.33 -15.64
N GLY A 684 -48.38 7.50 -16.29
CA GLY A 684 -47.52 8.62 -15.88
C GLY A 684 -46.26 8.84 -16.72
N THR A 685 -46.08 8.13 -17.84
CA THR A 685 -44.96 8.35 -18.78
C THR A 685 -45.38 9.08 -20.07
N ASP A 686 -44.51 9.94 -20.60
CA ASP A 686 -44.72 10.73 -21.82
C ASP A 686 -44.50 9.90 -23.12
N GLY A 687 -45.15 8.73 -23.22
CA GLY A 687 -45.07 7.83 -24.36
C GLY A 687 -43.94 6.77 -24.30
N PRO A 688 -43.87 5.86 -25.28
CA PRO A 688 -42.97 4.72 -25.23
C PRO A 688 -41.50 5.12 -25.42
N LEU A 689 -40.61 4.51 -24.62
CA LEU A 689 -39.17 4.64 -24.80
C LEU A 689 -38.70 3.71 -25.93
N THR A 690 -38.13 4.28 -26.98
CA THR A 690 -37.66 3.52 -28.15
C THR A 690 -36.13 3.53 -28.20
N PRO A 691 -35.44 2.39 -27.95
CA PRO A 691 -34.00 2.33 -28.00
C PRO A 691 -33.49 2.40 -29.46
N SER A 692 -32.34 3.07 -29.65
CA SER A 692 -31.67 3.20 -30.95
C SER A 692 -30.96 1.92 -31.40
N ASP A 693 -30.68 1.01 -30.47
CA ASP A 693 -29.93 -0.22 -30.68
C ASP A 693 -30.62 -1.39 -29.96
N ASN A 694 -30.40 -2.66 -30.36
CA ASN A 694 -31.00 -3.77 -29.61
C ASN A 694 -30.35 -3.94 -28.24
N ILE A 695 -31.18 -4.25 -27.25
CA ILE A 695 -30.86 -4.31 -25.84
C ILE A 695 -30.85 -5.77 -25.40
N GLY A 696 -29.65 -6.33 -25.28
CA GLY A 696 -29.45 -7.72 -24.83
C GLY A 696 -29.14 -7.88 -23.36
N HIS A 697 -29.07 -6.79 -22.60
CA HIS A 697 -28.99 -6.77 -21.14
C HIS A 697 -29.51 -5.42 -20.61
N PRO A 698 -30.02 -5.38 -19.36
CA PRO A 698 -30.32 -4.16 -18.64
C PRO A 698 -29.10 -3.28 -18.39
N PRO A 699 -29.32 -2.00 -18.07
CA PRO A 699 -30.60 -1.29 -18.12
C PRO A 699 -30.99 -0.89 -19.56
N LEU A 700 -32.26 -0.54 -19.76
CA LEU A 700 -32.76 -0.01 -21.04
C LEU A 700 -32.12 1.34 -21.39
N HIS A 701 -31.78 2.15 -20.38
CA HIS A 701 -31.08 3.41 -20.54
C HIS A 701 -30.05 3.62 -19.42
N SER A 702 -29.05 4.47 -19.66
CA SER A 702 -28.04 4.81 -18.65
C SER A 702 -28.69 5.39 -17.39
N GLY A 703 -28.21 4.95 -16.22
CA GLY A 703 -28.64 5.48 -14.92
C GLY A 703 -29.81 4.75 -14.25
N CYS A 704 -30.45 3.78 -14.91
CA CYS A 704 -31.46 2.93 -14.28
C CYS A 704 -30.83 1.78 -13.48
N GLU A 705 -31.53 1.30 -12.45
CA GLU A 705 -31.04 0.25 -11.56
C GLU A 705 -31.63 -1.13 -11.86
N CYS A 706 -31.23 -1.70 -12.99
CA CYS A 706 -31.68 -3.03 -13.42
C CYS A 706 -30.48 -3.95 -13.69
N ASP A 707 -30.69 -5.26 -13.59
CA ASP A 707 -29.63 -6.25 -13.74
C ASP A 707 -30.18 -7.59 -14.25
N ILE A 708 -29.32 -8.54 -14.59
CA ILE A 708 -29.69 -9.90 -15.01
C ILE A 708 -29.35 -10.94 -13.96
N VAL A 709 -30.13 -12.01 -13.93
CA VAL A 709 -29.83 -13.26 -13.23
C VAL A 709 -29.96 -14.44 -14.20
N ALA A 710 -29.38 -15.58 -13.84
CA ALA A 710 -29.64 -16.83 -14.55
C ALA A 710 -31.15 -17.17 -14.52
N GLY A 711 -31.71 -17.47 -15.69
CA GLY A 711 -33.15 -17.53 -15.95
C GLY A 711 -33.87 -18.78 -15.50
#